data_AF-A0A3B4CC85-F1
#
_entry.id   AF-A0A3B4CC85-F1
#
_cell.length_a   1.000
_cell.length_b   1.000
_cell.length_c   1.000
_cell.angle_alpha   90.00
_cell.angle_beta   90.00
_cell.angle_gamma   90.00
#
_symmetry.space_group_name_H-M   'P 1'
#
loop_
_entity.id
_entity.type
_entity.pdbx_description
1 polymer ?
#
loop_
_entity_poly.entity_id
_entity_poly.type
_entity_poly.pdbx_seq_one_letter_code
_entity_poly.pdbx_strand_id
1 'polypeptide(L)'
;MASLLQEVKRWATEELDFPLHKLPHDSYIKTLCVGSGASIWKYVIQHVYHERNVRVMRGNLQWYKILQDKELKQVEGQNKDAQRVDLQREIEELQAELTQLDQKISTAEEQLANEEQNVGRHWEMYEENRLRELMLDSFRQRCADERNSLTEETHKISSQRQALEHLSKKAEVKLVFGSSDSGNTGAAAEPLVLRDVRELCSERVLFFQTLQESALKAASSEFTPDQRNAAYQHWLSAVEGLLRFHPPNQVLLALQTLASKQQTALEEKTATLDVERDVSALGFRYESNHLLDVTMEEEEDLPPVSCLLQSAWEDVEQCYMQLAEVRSRARQLHVELGDLTKQAKLRILGQDDDAEPIARNAFELEVQTVRQAAVRDSVREQCAQLQLQNQERHEALRSLQAQWQSIMDFRQLVDIRQEQIRSLIKGNSTIKTELTHVHSELRQFVQEKLSPQFGDVVRAAVGLRNSVSQEAKQFNLVSLAALDRRVVDGERIPVDHLSLYRVNSPALHTIRCSLSTPMCMAAEELCSRTVSQRLELRFLRRLLQLHSDSLADMQRQTAQLPAPSQQALLQRVKAEDAEVLQALLPRVQELTQRCSKGLTYGNQVSTAIAHWWEQPGQFALPEKKWEGLTFQQWLQRWKLATKRL
;
A
#
# COMPACT_ATOMS: atom_id res chain seq x y z
N MET A 1 -105.97 -107.09 7.17
CA MET A 1 -105.68 -105.66 6.96
C MET A 1 -104.84 -105.18 8.13
N ALA A 2 -103.54 -104.99 7.94
CA ALA A 2 -102.68 -104.39 8.95
C ALA A 2 -103.10 -102.92 9.14
N SER A 3 -103.03 -102.39 10.37
CA SER A 3 -103.36 -100.97 10.58
C SER A 3 -102.30 -100.08 9.91
N LEU A 4 -102.68 -98.91 9.37
CA LEU A 4 -101.75 -97.96 8.72
C LEU A 4 -100.52 -97.64 9.61
N LEU A 5 -100.72 -97.67 10.93
CA LEU A 5 -99.67 -97.57 11.94
C LEU A 5 -98.55 -98.64 11.77
N GLN A 6 -98.94 -99.89 11.50
CA GLN A 6 -97.98 -100.98 11.24
C GLN A 6 -97.30 -100.82 9.89
N GLU A 7 -98.00 -100.35 8.87
CA GLU A 7 -97.42 -100.10 7.54
C GLU A 7 -96.41 -98.95 7.57
N VAL A 8 -96.69 -97.87 8.31
CA VAL A 8 -95.76 -96.74 8.49
C VAL A 8 -94.53 -97.18 9.29
N LYS A 9 -94.71 -97.97 10.35
CA LYS A 9 -93.58 -98.53 11.11
C LYS A 9 -92.72 -99.44 10.24
N ARG A 10 -93.36 -100.33 9.49
CA ARG A 10 -92.68 -101.26 8.58
C ARG A 10 -91.91 -100.51 7.50
N TRP A 11 -92.52 -99.53 6.86
CA TRP A 11 -91.87 -98.67 5.86
C TRP A 11 -90.68 -97.90 6.46
N ALA A 12 -90.82 -97.33 7.67
CA ALA A 12 -89.71 -96.63 8.32
C ALA A 12 -88.55 -97.56 8.72
N THR A 13 -88.82 -98.78 9.18
CA THR A 13 -87.77 -99.71 9.64
C THR A 13 -87.16 -100.55 8.52
N GLU A 14 -87.96 -100.99 7.55
CA GLU A 14 -87.53 -101.90 6.48
C GLU A 14 -87.07 -101.15 5.22
N GLU A 15 -87.70 -100.03 4.86
CA GLU A 15 -87.39 -99.30 3.61
C GLU A 15 -86.46 -98.08 3.83
N LEU A 16 -86.41 -97.54 5.06
CA LEU A 16 -85.57 -96.40 5.43
C LEU A 16 -84.49 -96.73 6.46
N ASP A 17 -84.32 -98.01 6.84
CA ASP A 17 -83.38 -98.49 7.86
C ASP A 17 -83.42 -97.68 9.18
N PHE A 18 -84.59 -97.17 9.56
CA PHE A 18 -84.72 -96.37 10.77
C PHE A 18 -84.67 -97.27 12.03
N PRO A 19 -83.84 -96.97 13.04
CA PRO A 19 -83.67 -97.86 14.17
C PRO A 19 -84.95 -98.00 15.00
N LEU A 20 -85.38 -99.23 15.27
CA LEU A 20 -86.58 -99.56 16.06
C LEU A 20 -86.67 -98.82 17.41
N HIS A 21 -85.53 -98.56 18.06
CA HIS A 21 -85.46 -97.88 19.36
C HIS A 21 -85.67 -96.34 19.28
N LYS A 22 -85.66 -95.76 18.08
CA LYS A 22 -85.87 -94.32 17.86
C LYS A 22 -87.24 -93.99 17.29
N LEU A 23 -88.10 -94.99 17.05
CA LEU A 23 -89.45 -94.72 16.58
C LEU A 23 -90.31 -94.11 17.70
N PRO A 24 -91.11 -93.08 17.39
CA PRO A 24 -92.06 -92.52 18.35
C PRO A 24 -93.02 -93.59 18.89
N HIS A 25 -93.52 -93.37 20.10
CA HIS A 25 -94.51 -94.26 20.71
C HIS A 25 -95.75 -94.43 19.83
N ASP A 26 -96.34 -95.63 19.85
CA ASP A 26 -97.49 -96.01 19.01
C ASP A 26 -98.67 -95.04 19.12
N SER A 27 -98.88 -94.43 20.29
CA SER A 27 -99.92 -93.42 20.50
C SER A 27 -99.72 -92.19 19.63
N TYR A 28 -98.47 -91.75 19.42
CA TYR A 28 -98.13 -90.60 18.60
C TYR A 28 -98.18 -90.92 17.10
N ILE A 29 -97.72 -92.11 16.69
CA ILE A 29 -97.84 -92.49 15.27
C ILE A 29 -99.33 -92.71 14.90
N LYS A 30 -100.15 -93.16 15.85
CA LYS A 30 -101.59 -93.33 15.65
C LYS A 30 -102.30 -91.99 15.43
N THR A 31 -101.88 -90.88 16.04
CA THR A 31 -102.45 -89.55 15.74
C THR A 31 -102.07 -89.06 14.36
N LEU A 32 -100.86 -89.38 13.87
CA LEU A 32 -100.41 -89.07 12.51
C LEU A 32 -101.17 -89.88 11.43
N CYS A 33 -101.64 -91.08 11.78
CA CYS A 33 -102.35 -92.01 10.88
C CYS A 33 -103.88 -91.82 10.85
N VAL A 34 -104.41 -90.70 11.37
CA VAL A 34 -105.85 -90.40 11.45
C VAL A 34 -106.18 -89.12 10.66
N GLY A 35 -107.40 -89.02 10.13
CA GLY A 35 -107.85 -87.84 9.36
C GLY A 35 -107.10 -87.67 8.04
N SER A 36 -106.79 -86.43 7.67
CA SER A 36 -105.99 -86.09 6.48
C SER A 36 -104.56 -86.66 6.53
N GLY A 37 -104.04 -86.98 7.72
CA GLY A 37 -102.77 -87.66 7.88
C GLY A 37 -102.78 -89.07 7.28
N ALA A 38 -103.92 -89.77 7.30
CA ALA A 38 -104.02 -91.14 6.80
C ALA A 38 -103.81 -91.24 5.27
N SER A 39 -104.34 -90.29 4.49
CA SER A 39 -104.15 -90.24 3.04
C SER A 39 -102.72 -89.85 2.66
N ILE A 40 -102.12 -88.93 3.42
CA ILE A 40 -100.72 -88.51 3.22
C ILE A 40 -99.78 -89.70 3.46
N TRP A 41 -99.92 -90.42 4.57
CA TRP A 41 -99.05 -91.56 4.86
C TRP A 41 -99.25 -92.72 3.88
N LYS A 42 -100.47 -92.97 3.41
CA LYS A 42 -100.70 -93.95 2.31
C LYS A 42 -99.95 -93.55 1.03
N TYR A 43 -100.00 -92.28 0.66
CA TYR A 43 -99.28 -91.76 -0.51
C TYR A 43 -97.77 -91.86 -0.34
N VAL A 44 -97.25 -91.49 0.83
CA VAL A 44 -95.80 -91.54 1.14
C VAL A 44 -95.29 -92.99 1.09
N ILE A 45 -95.97 -93.93 1.74
CA ILE A 45 -95.60 -95.36 1.72
C ILE A 45 -95.65 -95.93 0.30
N GLN A 46 -96.59 -95.49 -0.55
CA GLN A 46 -96.72 -95.96 -1.94
C GLN A 46 -95.76 -95.30 -2.94
N HIS A 47 -95.22 -94.12 -2.68
CA HIS A 47 -94.45 -93.37 -3.69
C HIS A 47 -93.00 -93.08 -3.29
N VAL A 48 -92.63 -93.29 -2.03
CA VAL A 48 -91.28 -93.06 -1.52
C VAL A 48 -90.65 -94.39 -1.10
N TYR A 49 -90.19 -95.16 -2.09
CA TYR A 49 -89.66 -96.51 -1.85
C TYR A 49 -88.17 -96.55 -1.45
N HIS A 50 -87.28 -95.62 -1.86
CA HIS A 50 -85.82 -95.68 -1.59
C HIS A 50 -85.15 -94.29 -1.50
N GLU A 51 -84.06 -94.14 -0.72
CA GLU A 51 -83.21 -92.93 -0.61
C GLU A 51 -82.70 -92.41 -1.97
N ARG A 52 -82.50 -93.33 -2.92
CA ARG A 52 -82.09 -93.03 -4.31
C ARG A 52 -83.13 -92.19 -5.06
N ASN A 53 -84.43 -92.40 -4.81
CA ASN A 53 -85.50 -91.62 -5.43
C ASN A 53 -85.58 -90.21 -4.84
N VAL A 54 -85.22 -90.03 -3.56
CA VAL A 54 -85.09 -88.70 -2.94
C VAL A 54 -83.91 -87.93 -3.53
N ARG A 55 -82.79 -88.60 -3.85
CA ARG A 55 -81.66 -87.99 -4.59
C ARG A 55 -82.05 -87.60 -6.01
N VAL A 56 -82.81 -88.42 -6.73
CA VAL A 56 -83.30 -88.10 -8.08
C VAL A 56 -84.30 -86.95 -8.06
N MET A 57 -85.25 -86.93 -7.11
CA MET A 57 -86.18 -85.81 -6.98
C MET A 57 -85.47 -84.52 -6.53
N ARG A 58 -84.46 -84.60 -5.65
CA ARG A 58 -83.62 -83.44 -5.29
C ARG A 58 -82.78 -82.95 -6.48
N GLY A 59 -82.22 -83.86 -7.27
CA GLY A 59 -81.50 -83.55 -8.50
C GLY A 59 -82.41 -82.92 -9.56
N ASN A 60 -83.64 -83.43 -9.72
CA ASN A 60 -84.62 -82.87 -10.65
C ASN A 60 -85.15 -81.51 -10.18
N LEU A 61 -85.38 -81.32 -8.87
CA LEU A 61 -85.73 -80.01 -8.30
C LEU A 61 -84.60 -78.99 -8.46
N GLN A 62 -83.34 -79.41 -8.31
CA GLN A 62 -82.17 -78.57 -8.61
C GLN A 62 -82.06 -78.27 -10.10
N TRP A 63 -82.37 -79.23 -10.98
CA TRP A 63 -82.45 -79.01 -12.42
C TRP A 63 -83.54 -77.97 -12.70
N TYR A 64 -84.78 -78.16 -12.25
CA TYR A 64 -85.84 -77.17 -12.45
C TYR A 64 -85.48 -75.78 -11.92
N LYS A 65 -84.76 -75.68 -10.80
CA LYS A 65 -84.24 -74.40 -10.29
C LYS A 65 -83.20 -73.77 -11.23
N ILE A 66 -82.30 -74.57 -11.81
CA ILE A 66 -81.33 -74.11 -12.81
C ILE A 66 -82.00 -73.76 -14.14
N LEU A 67 -83.06 -74.47 -14.54
CA LEU A 67 -83.85 -74.17 -15.74
C LEU A 67 -84.60 -72.85 -15.55
N GLN A 68 -85.18 -72.64 -14.36
CA GLN A 68 -85.85 -71.40 -13.96
C GLN A 68 -84.85 -70.23 -13.86
N ASP A 69 -83.66 -70.44 -13.29
CA ASP A 69 -82.59 -69.44 -13.24
C ASP A 69 -82.00 -69.13 -14.63
N LYS A 70 -81.96 -70.12 -15.56
CA LYS A 70 -81.53 -69.90 -16.95
C LYS A 70 -82.60 -69.21 -17.79
N GLU A 71 -83.88 -69.50 -17.57
CA GLU A 71 -85.00 -68.79 -18.19
C GLU A 71 -85.12 -67.36 -17.62
N LEU A 72 -84.96 -67.16 -16.31
CA LEU A 72 -84.87 -65.84 -15.67
C LEU A 72 -83.68 -65.03 -16.20
N LYS A 73 -82.50 -65.65 -16.36
CA LYS A 73 -81.32 -64.99 -16.96
C LYS A 73 -81.44 -64.78 -18.47
N GLN A 74 -82.20 -65.58 -19.21
CA GLN A 74 -82.53 -65.31 -20.61
C GLN A 74 -83.55 -64.17 -20.74
N VAL A 75 -84.49 -64.04 -19.80
CA VAL A 75 -85.44 -62.92 -19.74
C VAL A 75 -84.76 -61.63 -19.29
N GLU A 76 -83.80 -61.69 -18.35
CA GLU A 76 -82.93 -60.56 -17.98
C GLU A 76 -81.95 -60.18 -19.11
N GLY A 77 -81.37 -61.17 -19.82
CA GLY A 77 -80.51 -60.94 -20.98
C GLY A 77 -81.23 -60.40 -22.23
N GLN A 78 -82.56 -60.47 -22.28
CA GLN A 78 -83.38 -59.82 -23.31
C GLN A 78 -83.80 -58.40 -22.92
N ASN A 79 -83.68 -58.03 -21.64
CA ASN A 79 -84.04 -56.70 -21.15
C ASN A 79 -82.82 -55.77 -21.22
N LYS A 80 -82.43 -55.41 -22.46
CA LYS A 80 -81.31 -54.49 -22.75
C LYS A 80 -81.36 -53.20 -21.92
N ASP A 81 -82.54 -52.78 -21.51
CA ASP A 81 -82.74 -51.56 -20.71
C ASP A 81 -82.29 -51.72 -19.26
N ALA A 82 -82.43 -52.89 -18.64
CA ALA A 82 -81.94 -53.14 -17.27
C ALA A 82 -80.41 -53.19 -17.22
N GLN A 83 -79.77 -53.88 -18.18
CA GLN A 83 -78.31 -53.93 -18.29
C GLN A 83 -77.71 -52.55 -18.65
N ARG A 84 -78.43 -51.75 -19.46
CA ARG A 84 -78.05 -50.35 -19.71
C ARG A 84 -78.09 -49.53 -18.43
N VAL A 85 -79.12 -49.68 -17.60
CA VAL A 85 -79.23 -48.94 -16.32
C VAL A 85 -78.14 -49.33 -15.33
N ASP A 86 -77.75 -50.60 -15.23
CA ASP A 86 -76.67 -51.03 -14.35
C ASP A 86 -75.29 -50.56 -14.84
N LEU A 87 -75.00 -50.64 -16.15
CA LEU A 87 -73.78 -50.07 -16.73
C LEU A 87 -73.76 -48.54 -16.60
N GLN A 88 -74.91 -47.88 -16.73
CA GLN A 88 -75.03 -46.43 -16.52
C GLN A 88 -74.65 -46.07 -15.08
N ARG A 89 -75.12 -46.85 -14.10
CA ARG A 89 -74.77 -46.68 -12.68
C ARG A 89 -73.27 -46.89 -12.44
N GLU A 90 -72.67 -47.92 -13.01
CA GLU A 90 -71.23 -48.19 -12.89
C GLU A 90 -70.37 -47.10 -13.56
N ILE A 91 -70.83 -46.57 -14.71
CA ILE A 91 -70.20 -45.42 -15.36
C ILE A 91 -70.30 -44.17 -14.48
N GLU A 92 -71.46 -43.90 -13.87
CA GLU A 92 -71.66 -42.78 -12.96
C GLU A 92 -70.79 -42.90 -11.69
N GLU A 93 -70.66 -44.11 -11.13
CA GLU A 93 -69.78 -44.41 -9.99
C GLU A 93 -68.30 -44.19 -10.36
N LEU A 94 -67.83 -44.73 -11.48
CA LEU A 94 -66.46 -44.52 -11.94
C LEU A 94 -66.17 -43.06 -12.31
N GLN A 95 -67.16 -42.33 -12.83
CA GLN A 95 -67.03 -40.88 -13.05
C GLN A 95 -66.92 -40.12 -11.73
N ALA A 96 -67.69 -40.50 -10.70
CA ALA A 96 -67.57 -39.92 -9.36
C ALA A 96 -66.19 -40.22 -8.73
N GLU A 97 -65.67 -41.44 -8.89
CA GLU A 97 -64.33 -41.81 -8.43
C GLU A 97 -63.23 -41.05 -9.17
N LEU A 98 -63.33 -40.92 -10.51
CA LEU A 98 -62.39 -40.12 -11.30
C LEU A 98 -62.38 -38.65 -10.86
N THR A 99 -63.56 -38.03 -10.70
CA THR A 99 -63.63 -36.64 -10.22
C THR A 99 -63.08 -36.48 -8.80
N GLN A 100 -63.25 -37.47 -7.92
CA GLN A 100 -62.65 -37.46 -6.59
C GLN A 100 -61.12 -37.60 -6.63
N LEU A 101 -60.58 -38.44 -7.53
CA LEU A 101 -59.15 -38.58 -7.73
C LEU A 101 -58.54 -37.31 -8.35
N ASP A 102 -59.18 -36.71 -9.35
CA ASP A 102 -58.76 -35.45 -9.94
C ASP A 102 -58.72 -34.31 -8.90
N GLN A 103 -59.72 -34.25 -8.00
CA GLN A 103 -59.70 -33.30 -6.88
C GLN A 103 -58.54 -33.56 -5.93
N LYS A 104 -58.28 -34.82 -5.55
CA LYS A 104 -57.13 -35.17 -4.69
C LYS A 104 -55.81 -34.80 -5.35
N ILE A 105 -55.65 -35.07 -6.65
CA ILE A 105 -54.47 -34.69 -7.43
C ILE A 105 -54.31 -33.17 -7.43
N SER A 106 -55.35 -32.41 -7.76
CA SER A 106 -55.31 -30.94 -7.76
C SER A 106 -54.91 -30.37 -6.40
N THR A 107 -55.46 -30.91 -5.30
CA THR A 107 -55.09 -30.45 -3.95
C THR A 107 -53.64 -30.80 -3.58
N ALA A 108 -53.14 -31.95 -4.03
CA ALA A 108 -51.76 -32.35 -3.81
C ALA A 108 -50.78 -31.49 -4.64
N GLU A 109 -51.14 -31.16 -5.89
CA GLU A 109 -50.38 -30.25 -6.75
C GLU A 109 -50.29 -28.84 -6.13
N GLU A 110 -51.39 -28.32 -5.58
CA GLU A 110 -51.39 -27.03 -4.88
C GLU A 110 -50.53 -27.06 -3.60
N GLN A 111 -50.58 -28.16 -2.84
CA GLN A 111 -49.73 -28.32 -1.65
C GLN A 111 -48.24 -28.38 -2.03
N LEU A 112 -47.88 -29.16 -3.05
CA LEU A 112 -46.51 -29.23 -3.56
C LEU A 112 -46.03 -27.86 -4.05
N ALA A 113 -46.84 -27.12 -4.81
CA ALA A 113 -46.48 -25.77 -5.26
C ALA A 113 -46.21 -24.81 -4.10
N ASN A 114 -47.02 -24.89 -3.02
CA ASN A 114 -46.82 -24.09 -1.81
C ASN A 114 -45.53 -24.49 -1.06
N GLU A 115 -45.25 -25.79 -0.95
CA GLU A 115 -44.02 -26.30 -0.34
C GLU A 115 -42.78 -25.89 -1.14
N GLU A 116 -42.80 -26.00 -2.47
CA GLU A 116 -41.73 -25.53 -3.35
C GLU A 116 -41.46 -24.03 -3.18
N GLN A 117 -42.52 -23.21 -3.10
CA GLN A 117 -42.38 -21.78 -2.83
C GLN A 117 -41.78 -21.50 -1.45
N ASN A 118 -42.15 -22.28 -0.43
CA ASN A 118 -41.59 -22.15 0.92
C ASN A 118 -40.11 -22.52 0.96
N VAL A 119 -39.73 -23.64 0.31
CA VAL A 119 -38.34 -24.07 0.18
C VAL A 119 -37.52 -23.01 -0.54
N GLY A 120 -38.04 -22.43 -1.64
CA GLY A 120 -37.39 -21.34 -2.35
C GLY A 120 -37.10 -20.13 -1.44
N ARG A 121 -38.10 -19.67 -0.67
CA ARG A 121 -37.91 -18.56 0.29
C ARG A 121 -36.89 -18.87 1.38
N HIS A 122 -36.91 -20.09 1.93
CA HIS A 122 -35.91 -20.51 2.92
C HIS A 122 -34.50 -20.56 2.33
N TRP A 123 -34.35 -20.99 1.08
CA TRP A 123 -33.06 -21.04 0.41
C TRP A 123 -32.48 -19.65 0.16
N GLU A 124 -33.30 -18.69 -0.28
CA GLU A 124 -32.89 -17.29 -0.45
C GLU A 124 -32.40 -16.68 0.88
N MET A 125 -33.15 -16.90 1.96
CA MET A 125 -32.77 -16.42 3.29
C MET A 125 -31.49 -17.10 3.80
N TYR A 126 -31.32 -18.40 3.55
CA TYR A 126 -30.10 -19.14 3.91
C TYR A 126 -28.87 -18.59 3.18
N GLU A 127 -28.97 -18.38 1.86
CA GLU A 127 -27.86 -17.85 1.07
C GLU A 127 -27.50 -16.41 1.47
N GLU A 128 -28.51 -15.57 1.74
CA GLU A 128 -28.28 -14.20 2.22
C GLU A 128 -27.58 -14.21 3.59
N ASN A 129 -28.01 -15.06 4.52
CA ASN A 129 -27.38 -15.20 5.84
C ASN A 129 -25.95 -15.73 5.75
N ARG A 130 -25.71 -16.72 4.88
CA ARG A 130 -24.36 -17.24 4.62
C ARG A 130 -23.42 -16.15 4.13
N LEU A 131 -23.89 -15.32 3.21
CA LEU A 131 -23.10 -14.20 2.69
C LEU A 131 -22.88 -13.11 3.76
N ARG A 132 -23.88 -12.82 4.60
CA ARG A 132 -23.74 -11.91 5.76
C ARG A 132 -22.67 -12.41 6.72
N GLU A 133 -22.66 -13.70 7.03
CA GLU A 133 -21.67 -14.32 7.93
C GLU A 133 -20.24 -14.14 7.39
N LEU A 134 -20.03 -14.43 6.11
CA LEU A 134 -18.71 -14.25 5.46
C LEU A 134 -18.25 -12.79 5.50
N MET A 135 -19.15 -11.84 5.23
CA MET A 135 -18.82 -10.41 5.33
C MET A 135 -18.52 -9.99 6.77
N LEU A 136 -19.27 -10.48 7.76
CA LEU A 136 -19.02 -10.20 9.17
C LEU A 136 -17.69 -10.79 9.63
N ASP A 137 -17.30 -11.97 9.17
CA ASP A 137 -15.99 -12.55 9.47
C ASP A 137 -14.85 -11.72 8.88
N SER A 138 -15.00 -11.26 7.63
CA SER A 138 -14.04 -10.33 7.03
C SER A 138 -13.96 -8.99 7.78
N PHE A 139 -15.09 -8.50 8.30
CA PHE A 139 -15.15 -7.28 9.12
C PHE A 139 -14.48 -7.50 10.48
N ARG A 140 -14.75 -8.61 11.17
CA ARG A 140 -14.10 -8.99 12.42
C ARG A 140 -12.59 -9.07 12.28
N GLN A 141 -12.09 -9.69 11.20
CA GLN A 141 -10.66 -9.78 10.94
C GLN A 141 -10.04 -8.38 10.78
N ARG A 142 -10.64 -7.51 9.97
CA ARG A 142 -10.17 -6.12 9.80
C ARG A 142 -10.14 -5.36 11.12
N CYS A 143 -11.20 -5.46 11.93
CA CYS A 143 -11.24 -4.82 13.26
C CYS A 143 -10.17 -5.37 14.21
N ALA A 144 -9.88 -6.68 14.13
CA ALA A 144 -8.82 -7.29 14.94
C ALA A 144 -7.43 -6.79 14.52
N ASP A 145 -7.16 -6.69 13.21
CA ASP A 145 -5.91 -6.17 12.67
C ASP A 145 -5.69 -4.70 13.04
N GLU A 146 -6.74 -3.86 12.89
CA GLU A 146 -6.70 -2.45 13.29
C GLU A 146 -6.47 -2.30 14.80
N ARG A 147 -7.14 -3.11 15.62
CA ARG A 147 -6.93 -3.14 17.06
C ARG A 147 -5.48 -3.52 17.40
N ASN A 148 -4.90 -4.51 16.73
CA ASN A 148 -3.52 -4.92 16.97
C ASN A 148 -2.54 -3.78 16.66
N SER A 149 -2.71 -3.12 15.50
CA SER A 149 -1.90 -1.96 15.11
C SER A 149 -2.02 -0.82 16.13
N LEU A 150 -3.24 -0.45 16.55
CA LEU A 150 -3.45 0.56 17.58
C LEU A 150 -2.83 0.18 18.93
N THR A 151 -2.81 -1.11 19.26
CA THR A 151 -2.19 -1.61 20.50
C THR A 151 -0.67 -1.47 20.45
N GLU A 152 -0.04 -1.79 19.31
CA GLU A 152 1.40 -1.56 19.09
C GLU A 152 1.78 -0.09 19.21
N GLU A 153 1.02 0.80 18.57
CA GLU A 153 1.25 2.25 18.65
C GLU A 153 1.05 2.76 20.08
N THR A 154 0.03 2.25 20.79
CA THR A 154 -0.18 2.56 22.22
C THR A 154 1.01 2.13 23.07
N HIS A 155 1.59 0.94 22.80
CA HIS A 155 2.80 0.49 23.47
C HIS A 155 4.00 1.41 23.19
N LYS A 156 4.23 1.81 21.93
CA LYS A 156 5.30 2.76 21.57
C LYS A 156 5.14 4.09 22.31
N ILE A 157 3.94 4.68 22.26
CA ILE A 157 3.64 5.93 22.98
C ILE A 157 3.83 5.75 24.49
N SER A 158 3.39 4.64 25.07
CA SER A 158 3.54 4.37 26.49
C SER A 158 5.01 4.30 26.93
N SER A 159 5.88 3.69 26.11
CA SER A 159 7.31 3.60 26.38
C SER A 159 8.00 4.96 26.30
N GLN A 160 7.64 5.79 25.32
CA GLN A 160 8.14 7.16 25.18
C GLN A 160 7.68 8.03 26.35
N ARG A 161 6.40 7.91 26.73
CA ARG A 161 5.83 8.58 27.90
C ARG A 161 6.57 8.22 29.18
N GLN A 162 6.85 6.93 29.40
CA GLN A 162 7.63 6.47 30.56
C GLN A 162 9.06 7.03 30.56
N ALA A 163 9.72 7.09 29.39
CA ALA A 163 11.05 7.70 29.28
C ALA A 163 11.02 9.20 29.62
N LEU A 164 10.00 9.92 29.15
CA LEU A 164 9.78 11.34 29.48
C LEU A 164 9.43 11.55 30.96
N GLU A 165 8.61 10.68 31.56
CA GLU A 165 8.32 10.72 33.00
C GLU A 165 9.57 10.48 33.84
N HIS A 166 10.43 9.54 33.43
CA HIS A 166 11.70 9.29 34.10
C HIS A 166 12.65 10.49 33.98
N LEU A 167 12.73 11.13 32.81
CA LEU A 167 13.46 12.38 32.62
C LEU A 167 12.88 13.51 33.48
N SER A 168 11.56 13.64 33.57
CA SER A 168 10.89 14.63 34.42
C SER A 168 11.24 14.41 35.90
N LYS A 169 11.20 13.16 36.38
CA LYS A 169 11.62 12.82 37.75
C LYS A 169 13.08 13.13 38.02
N LYS A 170 13.97 12.86 37.05
CA LYS A 170 15.38 13.27 37.14
C LYS A 170 15.50 14.80 37.24
N ALA A 171 14.69 15.55 36.51
CA ALA A 171 14.74 17.02 36.47
C ALA A 171 14.40 17.67 37.82
N GLU A 172 13.57 17.02 38.64
CA GLU A 172 13.20 17.48 39.99
C GLU A 172 14.36 17.38 41.00
N VAL A 173 15.33 16.49 40.75
CA VAL A 173 16.53 16.37 41.57
C VAL A 173 17.41 17.59 41.33
N LYS A 174 17.49 18.47 42.35
CA LYS A 174 18.40 19.62 42.35
C LYS A 174 19.83 19.12 42.48
N LEU A 175 20.59 19.22 41.40
CA LEU A 175 22.03 18.98 41.41
C LEU A 175 22.75 20.24 41.91
N VAL A 176 23.71 20.04 42.82
CA VAL A 176 24.62 21.09 43.27
C VAL A 176 26.01 20.69 42.81
N PHE A 177 26.57 21.47 41.88
CA PHE A 177 27.96 21.32 41.49
C PHE A 177 28.82 22.06 42.52
N GLY A 178 29.73 21.33 43.19
CA GLY A 178 30.57 21.92 44.23
C GLY A 178 31.40 23.10 43.73
N SER A 179 31.46 24.17 44.52
CA SER A 179 32.46 25.23 44.39
C SER A 179 33.82 24.65 44.75
N SER A 180 34.82 24.81 43.88
CA SER A 180 36.13 24.19 44.04
C SER A 180 37.06 24.97 44.99
N ASP A 181 36.52 25.56 46.06
CA ASP A 181 37.29 26.48 46.92
C ASP A 181 37.54 25.98 48.35
N SER A 182 37.25 24.71 48.67
CA SER A 182 37.63 24.14 49.97
C SER A 182 38.49 22.89 49.81
N GLY A 183 39.80 23.09 49.87
CA GLY A 183 40.71 22.02 50.27
C GLY A 183 40.25 21.44 51.61
N ASN A 184 40.20 20.11 51.70
CA ASN A 184 39.64 19.30 52.79
C ASN A 184 38.10 19.27 52.89
N THR A 185 37.48 18.35 52.17
CA THR A 185 36.84 17.13 52.73
C THR A 185 36.10 16.35 51.64
N GLY A 186 36.48 15.08 51.43
CA GLY A 186 35.72 14.10 50.65
C GLY A 186 35.67 14.32 49.14
N ALA A 187 36.27 13.43 48.36
CA ALA A 187 36.09 13.35 46.91
C ALA A 187 34.61 13.06 46.57
N ALA A 188 33.79 14.11 46.49
CA ALA A 188 32.45 14.01 45.94
C ALA A 188 32.59 13.70 44.45
N ALA A 189 32.11 12.53 44.02
CA ALA A 189 32.13 12.12 42.63
C ALA A 189 31.43 13.18 41.76
N GLU A 190 32.11 13.62 40.71
CA GLU A 190 31.56 14.60 39.76
C GLU A 190 30.22 14.07 39.18
N PRO A 191 29.14 14.87 39.18
CA PRO A 191 27.89 14.40 38.59
C PRO A 191 28.06 14.14 37.09
N LEU A 192 27.49 13.03 36.63
CA LEU A 192 27.65 12.52 35.27
C LEU A 192 27.37 13.58 34.19
N VAL A 193 26.30 14.37 34.37
CA VAL A 193 25.93 15.45 33.44
C VAL A 193 27.03 16.53 33.31
N LEU A 194 27.75 16.86 34.38
CA LEU A 194 28.82 17.87 34.31
C LEU A 194 30.01 17.35 33.51
N ARG A 195 30.35 16.07 33.70
CA ARG A 195 31.43 15.40 32.96
C ARG A 195 31.08 15.28 31.48
N ASP A 196 29.91 14.75 31.15
CA ASP A 196 29.48 14.53 29.76
C ASP A 196 29.39 15.87 29.00
N VAL A 197 28.88 16.94 29.64
CA VAL A 197 28.85 18.29 29.04
C VAL A 197 30.28 18.83 28.87
N ARG A 198 31.17 18.66 29.85
CA ARG A 198 32.57 19.10 29.76
C ARG A 198 33.31 18.41 28.61
N GLU A 199 33.13 17.10 28.45
CA GLU A 199 33.74 16.33 27.37
C GLU A 199 33.30 16.87 26.01
N LEU A 200 32.00 17.05 25.78
CA LEU A 200 31.48 17.63 24.52
C LEU A 200 31.95 19.05 24.26
N CYS A 201 32.04 19.89 25.30
CA CYS A 201 32.62 21.23 25.18
C CYS A 201 34.10 21.15 24.81
N SER A 202 34.86 20.23 25.40
CA SER A 202 36.29 20.07 25.16
C SER A 202 36.57 19.57 23.76
N GLU A 203 35.81 18.59 23.26
CA GLU A 203 35.87 18.12 21.87
C GLU A 203 35.65 19.27 20.88
N ARG A 204 34.66 20.13 21.17
CA ARG A 204 34.37 21.29 20.33
C ARG A 204 35.50 22.31 20.34
N VAL A 205 36.11 22.56 21.49
CA VAL A 205 37.27 23.45 21.63
C VAL A 205 38.49 22.89 20.87
N LEU A 206 38.79 21.60 21.02
CA LEU A 206 39.88 20.93 20.30
C LEU A 206 39.69 21.02 18.78
N PHE A 207 38.46 20.87 18.29
CA PHE A 207 38.15 21.08 16.88
C PHE A 207 38.44 22.53 16.43
N PHE A 208 38.07 23.54 17.21
CA PHE A 208 38.41 24.93 16.85
C PHE A 208 39.91 25.22 16.93
N GLN A 209 40.63 24.63 17.88
CA GLN A 209 42.09 24.77 17.99
C GLN A 209 42.79 24.18 16.75
N THR A 210 42.39 22.99 16.32
CA THR A 210 42.95 22.38 15.09
C THR A 210 42.69 23.23 13.84
N LEU A 211 41.51 23.86 13.73
CA LEU A 211 41.23 24.83 12.66
C LEU A 211 42.13 26.07 12.75
N GLN A 212 42.32 26.64 13.94
CA GLN A 212 43.16 27.82 14.13
C GLN A 212 44.63 27.53 13.82
N GLU A 213 45.16 26.39 14.26
CA GLU A 213 46.53 25.99 13.96
C GLU A 213 46.75 25.75 12.46
N SER A 214 45.76 25.19 11.76
CA SER A 214 45.81 25.02 10.30
C SER A 214 45.80 26.36 9.55
N ALA A 215 45.13 27.39 10.07
CA ALA A 215 45.10 28.73 9.47
C ALA A 215 46.39 29.52 9.71
N LEU A 216 47.07 29.29 10.83
CA LEU A 216 48.35 29.94 11.17
C LEU A 216 49.54 29.28 10.47
N LYS A 217 49.50 27.96 10.25
CA LYS A 217 50.51 27.22 9.49
C LYS A 217 50.08 27.20 8.03
N ALA A 218 50.58 28.14 7.23
CA ALA A 218 50.28 28.30 5.80
C ALA A 218 50.55 27.07 4.87
N ALA A 219 50.84 25.88 5.42
CA ALA A 219 51.28 24.71 4.68
C ALA A 219 50.72 23.35 5.14
N SER A 220 49.77 23.26 6.10
CA SER A 220 49.28 21.94 6.55
C SER A 220 47.77 21.78 6.52
N SER A 221 47.31 20.96 5.56
CA SER A 221 46.04 20.22 5.55
C SER A 221 44.81 21.01 5.99
N GLU A 222 44.30 21.88 5.12
CA GLU A 222 42.97 22.45 5.30
C GLU A 222 41.93 21.33 5.30
N PHE A 223 41.13 21.22 6.38
CA PHE A 223 39.96 20.36 6.39
C PHE A 223 39.06 20.68 5.20
N THR A 224 38.65 19.66 4.44
CA THR A 224 37.65 19.83 3.39
C THR A 224 36.30 20.24 4.00
N PRO A 225 35.43 20.96 3.27
CA PRO A 225 34.10 21.33 3.75
C PRO A 225 33.28 20.13 4.25
N ASP A 226 33.41 18.99 3.57
CA ASP A 226 32.69 17.76 3.91
C ASP A 226 33.15 17.16 5.24
N GLN A 227 34.45 17.17 5.51
CA GLN A 227 34.99 16.72 6.81
C GLN A 227 34.55 17.64 7.96
N ARG A 228 34.47 18.95 7.72
CA ARG A 228 33.95 19.91 8.72
C ARG A 228 32.48 19.65 9.01
N ASN A 229 31.68 19.41 7.96
CA ASN A 229 30.28 19.07 8.09
C ASN A 229 30.10 17.73 8.84
N ALA A 230 30.89 16.70 8.52
CA ALA A 230 30.84 15.41 9.21
C ALA A 230 31.19 15.54 10.70
N ALA A 231 32.24 16.30 11.05
CA ALA A 231 32.60 16.57 12.44
C ALA A 231 31.49 17.32 13.20
N TYR A 232 30.85 18.30 12.53
CA TYR A 232 29.71 19.01 13.11
C TYR A 232 28.49 18.10 13.33
N GLN A 233 28.15 17.24 12.35
CA GLN A 233 27.05 16.29 12.48
C GLN A 233 27.30 15.25 13.59
N HIS A 234 28.54 14.77 13.73
CA HIS A 234 28.91 13.86 14.81
C HIS A 234 28.70 14.52 16.18
N TRP A 235 29.19 15.77 16.33
CA TRP A 235 29.00 16.54 17.56
C TRP A 235 27.52 16.80 17.85
N LEU A 236 26.71 17.16 16.85
CA LEU A 236 25.25 17.33 17.00
C LEU A 236 24.57 16.05 17.49
N SER A 237 24.89 14.90 16.90
CA SER A 237 24.34 13.61 17.32
C SER A 237 24.70 13.28 18.77
N ALA A 238 25.90 13.61 19.21
CA ALA A 238 26.32 13.42 20.60
C ALA A 238 25.56 14.35 21.56
N VAL A 239 25.28 15.61 21.15
CA VAL A 239 24.44 16.55 21.91
C VAL A 239 22.99 16.04 22.01
N GLU A 240 22.41 15.52 20.93
CA GLU A 240 21.08 14.89 20.95
C GLU A 240 21.03 13.68 21.90
N GLY A 241 22.08 12.86 21.89
CA GLY A 241 22.27 11.78 22.84
C GLY A 241 22.27 12.29 24.29
N LEU A 242 23.05 13.33 24.58
CA LEU A 242 23.12 13.94 25.93
C LEU A 242 21.74 14.43 26.41
N LEU A 243 21.01 15.14 25.55
CA LEU A 243 19.66 15.67 25.86
C LEU A 243 18.61 14.56 26.06
N ARG A 244 18.85 13.36 25.54
CA ARG A 244 17.98 12.19 25.75
C ARG A 244 18.16 11.56 27.12
N PHE A 245 19.35 11.66 27.73
CA PHE A 245 19.66 11.01 29.00
C PHE A 245 19.61 11.96 30.21
N HIS A 246 19.80 13.26 29.96
CA HIS A 246 19.87 14.30 30.98
C HIS A 246 18.82 15.39 30.76
N PRO A 247 18.11 15.82 31.82
CA PRO A 247 17.15 16.92 31.79
C PRO A 247 17.75 18.27 31.31
N PRO A 248 17.03 19.08 30.51
CA PRO A 248 17.54 20.36 30.01
C PRO A 248 17.99 21.34 31.09
N ASN A 249 17.29 21.40 32.23
CA ASN A 249 17.67 22.27 33.35
C ASN A 249 19.01 21.87 33.97
N GLN A 250 19.31 20.57 34.05
CA GLN A 250 20.59 20.07 34.57
C GLN A 250 21.73 20.34 33.59
N VAL A 251 21.49 20.18 32.28
CA VAL A 251 22.46 20.52 31.22
C VAL A 251 22.77 22.01 31.24
N LEU A 252 21.75 22.87 31.34
CA LEU A 252 21.93 24.32 31.47
C LEU A 252 22.72 24.70 32.72
N LEU A 253 22.44 24.08 33.86
CA LEU A 253 23.18 24.32 35.10
C LEU A 253 24.65 23.87 34.99
N ALA A 254 24.91 22.75 34.31
CA ALA A 254 26.26 22.27 34.04
C ALA A 254 27.02 23.25 33.13
N LEU A 255 26.40 23.70 32.05
CA LEU A 255 26.95 24.73 31.16
C LEU A 255 27.23 26.04 31.91
N GLN A 256 26.30 26.49 32.76
CA GLN A 256 26.46 27.70 33.57
C GLN A 256 27.65 27.56 34.54
N THR A 257 27.81 26.40 35.16
CA THR A 257 28.91 26.13 36.09
C THR A 257 30.25 26.06 35.36
N LEU A 258 30.31 25.41 34.20
CA LEU A 258 31.52 25.40 33.38
C LEU A 258 31.87 26.81 32.89
N ALA A 259 30.87 27.59 32.45
CA ALA A 259 31.06 28.96 32.03
C ALA A 259 31.55 29.84 33.20
N SER A 260 30.99 29.71 34.40
CA SER A 260 31.45 30.49 35.56
C SER A 260 32.88 30.09 35.95
N LYS A 261 33.25 28.80 35.91
CA LYS A 261 34.62 28.35 36.15
C LYS A 261 35.61 28.89 35.13
N GLN A 262 35.21 28.97 33.86
CA GLN A 262 36.05 29.58 32.83
C GLN A 262 36.13 31.09 32.99
N GLN A 263 35.04 31.74 33.42
CA GLN A 263 35.03 33.16 33.75
C GLN A 263 35.98 33.46 34.92
N THR A 264 35.94 32.72 36.02
CA THR A 264 36.86 32.94 37.16
C THR A 264 38.31 32.69 36.75
N ALA A 265 38.59 31.63 35.98
CA ALA A 265 39.94 31.37 35.47
C ALA A 265 40.44 32.47 34.51
N LEU A 266 39.54 33.09 33.73
CA LEU A 266 39.87 34.25 32.91
C LEU A 266 40.09 35.49 33.78
N GLU A 267 39.23 35.74 34.77
CA GLU A 267 39.36 36.85 35.72
C GLU A 267 40.69 36.78 36.47
N GLU A 268 41.08 35.60 36.98
CA GLU A 268 42.37 35.35 37.61
C GLU A 268 43.54 35.66 36.66
N LYS A 269 43.49 35.14 35.42
CA LYS A 269 44.51 35.44 34.41
C LYS A 269 44.57 36.93 34.09
N THR A 270 43.43 37.61 33.98
CA THR A 270 43.41 39.06 33.73
C THR A 270 43.83 39.88 34.93
N ALA A 271 43.59 39.41 36.16
CA ALA A 271 44.05 40.07 37.38
C ALA A 271 45.57 39.94 37.56
N THR A 272 46.17 38.86 37.04
CA THR A 272 47.64 38.73 36.96
C THR A 272 48.27 39.59 35.85
N LEU A 273 47.48 40.08 34.89
CA LEU A 273 47.97 41.00 33.86
C LEU A 273 48.00 42.42 34.42
N ASP A 274 49.19 42.91 34.69
CA ASP A 274 49.41 44.30 35.06
C ASP A 274 49.71 45.08 33.77
N VAL A 275 48.63 45.54 33.11
CA VAL A 275 48.75 46.28 31.84
C VAL A 275 49.62 47.52 32.02
N GLU A 276 49.57 48.21 33.16
CA GLU A 276 50.41 49.39 33.39
C GLU A 276 51.89 49.00 33.48
N ARG A 277 52.22 47.93 34.20
CA ARG A 277 53.60 47.43 34.30
C ARG A 277 54.10 46.83 32.99
N ASP A 278 53.28 46.08 32.27
CA ASP A 278 53.66 45.47 30.99
C ASP A 278 53.86 46.56 29.92
N VAL A 279 53.00 47.56 29.90
CA VAL A 279 53.13 48.73 29.02
C VAL A 279 54.33 49.59 29.43
N SER A 280 54.59 49.77 30.73
CA SER A 280 55.79 50.46 31.25
C SER A 280 57.08 49.70 30.96
N ALA A 281 57.07 48.37 31.01
CA ALA A 281 58.20 47.52 30.64
C ALA A 281 58.52 47.60 29.14
N LEU A 282 57.49 47.88 28.33
CA LEU A 282 57.62 48.21 26.91
C LEU A 282 57.96 49.67 26.65
N GLY A 283 58.06 50.49 27.70
CA GLY A 283 58.45 51.90 27.61
C GLY A 283 57.29 52.87 27.37
N PHE A 284 56.04 52.47 27.57
CA PHE A 284 54.85 53.29 27.38
C PHE A 284 54.10 53.51 28.71
N ARG A 285 53.24 54.53 28.79
CA ARG A 285 52.28 54.78 29.87
C ARG A 285 50.89 54.88 29.25
N TYR A 286 49.93 54.24 29.88
CA TYR A 286 48.55 54.25 29.42
C TYR A 286 47.78 55.37 30.13
N GLU A 287 47.45 56.45 29.42
CA GLU A 287 46.67 57.58 29.95
C GLU A 287 45.51 57.92 29.01
N SER A 288 44.30 58.09 29.55
CA SER A 288 43.13 58.58 28.82
C SER A 288 42.81 57.85 27.49
N ASN A 289 42.92 56.51 27.47
CA ASN A 289 42.74 55.64 26.30
C ASN A 289 43.78 55.81 25.18
N HIS A 290 44.94 56.40 25.50
CA HIS A 290 46.06 56.53 24.59
C HIS A 290 47.33 55.94 25.23
N LEU A 291 48.16 55.33 24.40
CA LEU A 291 49.51 54.90 24.78
C LEU A 291 50.45 56.07 24.54
N LEU A 292 51.03 56.59 25.62
CA LEU A 292 52.08 57.60 25.59
C LEU A 292 53.43 56.90 25.69
N ASP A 293 54.38 57.22 24.83
CA ASP A 293 55.73 56.69 24.93
C ASP A 293 56.49 57.44 26.04
N VAL A 294 56.94 56.71 27.06
CA VAL A 294 57.61 57.22 28.27
C VAL A 294 59.11 57.05 28.14
N THR A 295 59.60 56.26 27.19
CA THR A 295 61.04 56.22 26.88
C THR A 295 61.57 57.59 26.42
N MET A 296 60.66 58.48 26.04
CA MET A 296 60.90 59.86 25.62
C MET A 296 60.33 60.88 26.63
N GLU A 297 60.32 60.59 27.95
CA GLU A 297 60.05 61.63 28.97
C GLU A 297 61.22 62.64 29.13
N GLU A 298 62.35 62.43 28.45
CA GLU A 298 63.23 63.54 28.08
C GLU A 298 62.62 64.21 26.84
N GLU A 299 62.18 65.47 26.99
CA GLU A 299 61.72 66.39 25.95
C GLU A 299 62.79 66.57 24.83
N GLU A 300 63.02 65.54 24.03
CA GLU A 300 63.50 65.70 22.68
C GLU A 300 62.37 65.22 21.79
N ASP A 301 61.38 66.09 21.58
CA ASP A 301 60.58 66.06 20.36
C ASP A 301 61.56 65.76 19.24
N LEU A 302 61.46 64.56 18.64
CA LEU A 302 62.33 64.16 17.56
C LEU A 302 62.38 65.34 16.59
N PRO A 303 63.54 65.97 16.40
CA PRO A 303 63.58 67.28 15.78
C PRO A 303 62.87 67.16 14.44
N PRO A 304 61.92 68.06 14.14
CA PRO A 304 61.20 68.00 12.87
C PRO A 304 62.23 67.89 11.75
N VAL A 305 61.90 67.22 10.65
CA VAL A 305 62.87 66.92 9.57
C VAL A 305 63.65 68.18 9.14
N SER A 306 63.03 69.36 9.24
CA SER A 306 63.66 70.67 9.09
C SER A 306 64.84 70.94 10.03
N CYS A 307 64.71 70.64 11.33
CA CYS A 307 65.76 70.80 12.35
C CYS A 307 66.89 69.79 12.15
N LEU A 308 66.60 68.53 11.81
CA LEU A 308 67.63 67.55 11.45
C LEU A 308 68.41 67.97 10.19
N LEU A 309 67.71 68.49 9.19
CA LEU A 309 68.35 69.04 7.99
C LEU A 309 69.20 70.26 8.34
N GLN A 310 68.73 71.14 9.23
CA GLN A 310 69.45 72.33 9.65
C GLN A 310 70.71 71.98 10.46
N SER A 311 70.62 71.04 11.40
CA SER A 311 71.78 70.48 12.12
C SER A 311 72.77 69.83 11.15
N ALA A 312 72.30 69.05 10.17
CA ALA A 312 73.19 68.49 9.15
C ALA A 312 73.88 69.59 8.32
N TRP A 313 73.22 70.72 8.08
CA TRP A 313 73.84 71.88 7.43
C TRP A 313 74.86 72.60 8.32
N GLU A 314 74.57 72.73 9.62
CA GLU A 314 75.51 73.27 10.62
C GLU A 314 76.76 72.40 10.74
N ASP A 315 76.60 71.07 10.74
CA ASP A 315 77.73 70.11 10.71
C ASP A 315 78.57 70.27 9.45
N VAL A 316 77.93 70.48 8.28
CA VAL A 316 78.62 70.75 7.02
C VAL A 316 79.39 72.07 7.11
N GLU A 317 78.77 73.13 7.65
CA GLU A 317 79.42 74.43 7.86
C GLU A 317 80.63 74.33 8.82
N GLN A 318 80.48 73.59 9.91
CA GLN A 318 81.55 73.35 10.87
C GLN A 318 82.69 72.53 10.26
N CYS A 319 82.38 71.52 9.45
CA CYS A 319 83.35 70.77 8.66
C CYS A 319 84.09 71.67 7.66
N TYR A 320 83.40 72.61 7.02
CA TYR A 320 84.03 73.61 6.14
C TYR A 320 84.99 74.54 6.90
N MET A 321 84.60 74.98 8.11
CA MET A 321 85.44 75.81 8.98
C MET A 321 86.69 75.05 9.46
N GLN A 322 86.53 73.81 9.92
CA GLN A 322 87.64 72.92 10.28
C GLN A 322 88.57 72.66 9.09
N LEU A 323 88.02 72.43 7.90
CA LEU A 323 88.80 72.26 6.68
C LEU A 323 89.61 73.52 6.36
N ALA A 324 89.05 74.72 6.54
CA ALA A 324 89.76 75.98 6.34
C ALA A 324 90.92 76.16 7.36
N GLU A 325 90.69 75.82 8.63
CA GLU A 325 91.70 75.86 9.68
C GLU A 325 92.84 74.86 9.41
N VAL A 326 92.50 73.61 9.09
CA VAL A 326 93.48 72.57 8.72
C VAL A 326 94.28 73.00 7.49
N ARG A 327 93.64 73.61 6.49
CA ARG A 327 94.34 74.15 5.30
C ARG A 327 95.30 75.28 5.68
N SER A 328 94.92 76.16 6.61
CA SER A 328 95.80 77.23 7.10
C SER A 328 97.02 76.67 7.83
N ARG A 329 96.81 75.73 8.75
CA ARG A 329 97.86 75.04 9.50
C ARG A 329 98.79 74.24 8.57
N ALA A 330 98.23 73.56 7.57
CA ALA A 330 99.00 72.84 6.57
C ALA A 330 99.91 73.78 5.77
N ARG A 331 99.44 74.98 5.40
CA ARG A 331 100.28 75.99 4.73
C ARG A 331 101.42 76.46 5.64
N GLN A 332 101.15 76.73 6.92
CA GLN A 332 102.18 77.14 7.88
C GLN A 332 103.25 76.06 8.06
N LEU A 333 102.83 74.82 8.35
CA LEU A 333 103.74 73.68 8.49
C LEU A 333 104.54 73.41 7.20
N HIS A 334 103.96 73.65 6.02
CA HIS A 334 104.66 73.51 4.75
C HIS A 334 105.78 74.56 4.60
N VAL A 335 105.54 75.80 5.04
CA VAL A 335 106.57 76.86 5.08
C VAL A 335 107.67 76.50 6.08
N GLU A 336 107.31 76.11 7.30
CA GLU A 336 108.28 75.69 8.34
C GLU A 336 109.13 74.50 7.90
N LEU A 337 108.51 73.46 7.32
CA LEU A 337 109.24 72.34 6.72
C LEU A 337 110.13 72.82 5.58
N GLY A 338 109.68 73.74 4.74
CA GLY A 338 110.48 74.34 3.68
C GLY A 338 111.74 75.02 4.24
N ASP A 339 111.61 75.78 5.31
CA ASP A 339 112.71 76.50 5.94
C ASP A 339 113.66 75.57 6.72
N LEU A 340 113.13 74.57 7.43
CA LEU A 340 113.93 73.50 8.04
C LEU A 340 114.70 72.68 7.00
N THR A 341 114.09 72.40 5.84
CA THR A 341 114.76 71.69 4.75
C THR A 341 115.90 72.54 4.17
N LYS A 342 115.72 73.87 4.04
CA LYS A 342 116.79 74.80 3.63
C LYS A 342 117.91 74.88 4.67
N GLN A 343 117.59 74.94 5.96
CA GLN A 343 118.57 74.94 7.05
C GLN A 343 119.37 73.64 7.12
N ALA A 344 118.71 72.49 6.93
CA ALA A 344 119.37 71.19 6.84
C ALA A 344 120.30 71.11 5.62
N LYS A 345 119.86 71.61 4.45
CA LYS A 345 120.73 71.75 3.27
C LYS A 345 121.96 72.61 3.59
N LEU A 346 121.81 73.77 4.24
CA LEU A 346 122.95 74.62 4.63
C LEU A 346 123.90 73.96 5.65
N ARG A 347 123.37 73.14 6.58
CA ARG A 347 124.18 72.43 7.58
C ARG A 347 124.92 71.21 7.00
N ILE A 348 124.32 70.52 6.05
CA ILE A 348 124.93 69.36 5.39
C ILE A 348 125.94 69.80 4.32
N LEU A 349 125.73 70.96 3.68
CA LEU A 349 126.54 71.42 2.54
C LEU A 349 127.70 72.35 2.93
N GLY A 350 127.80 72.87 4.17
CA GLY A 350 128.83 73.85 4.52
C GLY A 350 128.69 75.16 3.72
N GLN A 351 129.45 76.21 4.07
CA GLN A 351 129.41 77.49 3.36
C GLN A 351 130.31 77.50 2.10
N ASP A 352 131.00 76.40 1.80
CA ASP A 352 131.89 76.26 0.64
C ASP A 352 131.25 75.37 -0.44
N ASP A 353 131.37 75.80 -1.70
CA ASP A 353 130.63 75.33 -2.87
C ASP A 353 131.06 73.95 -3.42
N ASP A 354 131.71 73.10 -2.61
CA ASP A 354 132.29 71.80 -3.02
C ASP A 354 131.56 70.57 -2.41
N ALA A 355 130.29 70.72 -2.04
CA ALA A 355 129.49 69.58 -1.58
C ALA A 355 128.99 68.72 -2.76
N GLU A 356 129.31 67.42 -2.76
CA GLU A 356 128.98 66.46 -3.84
C GLU A 356 127.49 66.51 -4.26
N PRO A 357 127.17 66.66 -5.56
CA PRO A 357 125.79 66.76 -6.05
C PRO A 357 124.94 65.50 -5.78
N ILE A 358 125.60 64.36 -5.57
CA ILE A 358 124.95 63.08 -5.27
C ILE A 358 124.36 63.08 -3.86
N ALA A 359 125.06 63.63 -2.87
CA ALA A 359 124.58 63.72 -1.50
C ALA A 359 123.36 64.65 -1.36
N ARG A 360 123.35 65.75 -2.13
CA ARG A 360 122.21 66.68 -2.21
C ARG A 360 120.96 66.01 -2.80
N ASN A 361 121.12 65.28 -3.90
CA ASN A 361 120.00 64.57 -4.54
C ASN A 361 119.50 63.41 -3.68
N ALA A 362 120.40 62.69 -3.00
CA ALA A 362 120.04 61.62 -2.07
C ALA A 362 119.22 62.16 -0.88
N PHE A 363 119.65 63.26 -0.25
CA PHE A 363 118.89 63.91 0.81
C PHE A 363 117.51 64.42 0.35
N GLU A 364 117.43 65.03 -0.83
CA GLU A 364 116.15 65.50 -1.39
C GLU A 364 115.19 64.32 -1.69
N LEU A 365 115.71 63.20 -2.22
CA LEU A 365 114.94 61.98 -2.45
C LEU A 365 114.51 61.30 -1.15
N GLU A 366 115.37 61.22 -0.13
CA GLU A 366 115.02 60.69 1.19
C GLU A 366 113.91 61.53 1.85
N VAL A 367 114.03 62.86 1.82
CA VAL A 367 112.99 63.76 2.35
C VAL A 367 111.68 63.60 1.55
N GLN A 368 111.75 63.43 0.23
CA GLN A 368 110.57 63.22 -0.60
C GLN A 368 109.91 61.86 -0.35
N THR A 369 110.69 60.78 -0.20
CA THR A 369 110.18 59.44 0.10
C THR A 369 109.54 59.38 1.48
N VAL A 370 110.13 60.01 2.50
CA VAL A 370 109.53 60.11 3.84
C VAL A 370 108.22 60.91 3.80
N ARG A 371 108.17 62.02 3.05
CA ARG A 371 106.92 62.79 2.85
C ARG A 371 105.83 61.95 2.19
N GLN A 372 106.16 61.22 1.13
CA GLN A 372 105.20 60.36 0.43
C GLN A 372 104.75 59.18 1.29
N ALA A 373 105.64 58.59 2.09
CA ALA A 373 105.30 57.55 3.05
C ALA A 373 104.34 58.06 4.12
N ALA A 374 104.61 59.23 4.72
CA ALA A 374 103.74 59.84 5.71
C ALA A 374 102.34 60.17 5.13
N VAL A 375 102.25 60.67 3.90
CA VAL A 375 100.97 60.90 3.21
C VAL A 375 100.23 59.60 2.97
N ARG A 376 100.90 58.56 2.47
CA ARG A 376 100.30 57.24 2.24
C ARG A 376 99.75 56.66 3.55
N ASP A 377 100.53 56.73 4.62
CA ASP A 377 100.16 56.16 5.91
C ASP A 377 98.98 56.94 6.53
N SER A 378 98.98 58.26 6.42
CA SER A 378 97.83 59.11 6.81
C SER A 378 96.56 58.81 6.00
N VAL A 379 96.68 58.62 4.67
CA VAL A 379 95.53 58.26 3.82
C VAL A 379 95.03 56.86 4.17
N ARG A 380 95.92 55.89 4.44
CA ARG A 380 95.52 54.54 4.88
C ARG A 380 94.78 54.57 6.21
N GLU A 381 95.27 55.36 7.17
CA GLU A 381 94.61 55.54 8.46
C GLU A 381 93.22 56.17 8.30
N GLN A 382 93.09 57.23 7.47
CA GLN A 382 91.81 57.85 7.16
C GLN A 382 90.85 56.88 6.43
N CYS A 383 91.33 56.08 5.49
CA CYS A 383 90.52 55.06 4.82
C CYS A 383 90.04 53.98 5.80
N ALA A 384 90.89 53.52 6.71
CA ALA A 384 90.51 52.56 7.75
C ALA A 384 89.45 53.14 8.68
N GLN A 385 89.61 54.41 9.09
CA GLN A 385 88.64 55.10 9.95
C GLN A 385 87.28 55.28 9.26
N LEU A 386 87.27 55.66 7.96
CA LEU A 386 86.04 55.77 7.18
C LEU A 386 85.35 54.40 6.96
N GLN A 387 86.10 53.33 6.79
CA GLN A 387 85.55 51.97 6.67
C GLN A 387 84.86 51.53 7.97
N LEU A 388 85.50 51.78 9.12
CA LEU A 388 84.90 51.49 10.42
C LEU A 388 83.59 52.27 10.61
N GLN A 389 83.60 53.59 10.37
CA GLN A 389 82.40 54.43 10.45
C GLN A 389 81.28 53.96 9.51
N ASN A 390 81.63 53.47 8.32
CA ASN A 390 80.65 52.99 7.36
C ASN A 390 80.02 51.65 7.80
N GLN A 391 80.82 50.76 8.41
CA GLN A 391 80.33 49.51 8.99
C GLN A 391 79.38 49.78 10.16
N GLU A 392 79.78 50.65 11.10
CA GLU A 392 78.94 51.07 12.23
C GLU A 392 77.60 51.67 11.75
N ARG A 393 77.63 52.54 10.73
CA ARG A 393 76.41 53.12 10.14
C ARG A 393 75.54 52.06 9.43
N HIS A 394 76.14 51.11 8.72
CA HIS A 394 75.38 50.02 8.08
C HIS A 394 74.76 49.07 9.10
N GLU A 395 75.41 48.82 10.23
CA GLU A 395 74.86 48.04 11.33
C GLU A 395 73.68 48.77 12.00
N ALA A 396 73.82 50.08 12.24
CA ALA A 396 72.74 50.91 12.75
C ALA A 396 71.52 50.96 11.80
N LEU A 397 71.74 51.02 10.50
CA LEU A 397 70.64 50.97 9.53
C LEU A 397 69.94 49.61 9.51
N ARG A 398 70.70 48.50 9.61
CA ARG A 398 70.12 47.16 9.67
C ARG A 398 69.31 46.94 10.95
N SER A 399 69.79 47.40 12.10
CA SER A 399 69.04 47.31 13.35
C SER A 399 67.74 48.11 13.29
N LEU A 400 67.78 49.31 12.72
CA LEU A 400 66.61 50.18 12.56
C LEU A 400 65.57 49.58 11.58
N GLN A 401 66.03 48.96 10.48
CA GLN A 401 65.15 48.22 9.57
C GLN A 401 64.49 47.00 10.24
N ALA A 402 65.24 46.25 11.05
CA ALA A 402 64.70 45.10 11.78
C ALA A 402 63.65 45.53 12.82
N GLN A 403 63.91 46.62 13.55
CA GLN A 403 62.94 47.22 14.47
C GLN A 403 61.68 47.68 13.73
N TRP A 404 61.83 48.37 12.61
CA TRP A 404 60.68 48.80 11.79
C TRP A 404 59.83 47.62 11.32
N GLN A 405 60.45 46.55 10.83
CA GLN A 405 59.73 45.35 10.40
C GLN A 405 58.98 44.70 11.57
N SER A 406 59.63 44.59 12.74
CA SER A 406 58.99 44.07 13.95
C SER A 406 57.76 44.88 14.36
N ILE A 407 57.80 46.21 14.22
CA ILE A 407 56.65 47.09 14.50
C ILE A 407 55.53 46.85 13.48
N MET A 408 55.86 46.70 12.19
CA MET A 408 54.87 46.43 11.15
C MET A 408 54.19 45.06 11.35
N ASP A 409 54.96 44.02 11.65
CA ASP A 409 54.46 42.68 11.92
C ASP A 409 53.54 42.67 13.16
N PHE A 410 53.91 43.40 14.21
CA PHE A 410 53.07 43.57 15.40
C PHE A 410 51.74 44.26 15.08
N ARG A 411 51.77 45.34 14.28
CA ARG A 411 50.53 46.04 13.86
C ARG A 411 49.59 45.10 13.10
N GLN A 412 50.12 44.34 12.15
CA GLN A 412 49.32 43.35 11.40
C GLN A 412 48.71 42.29 12.33
N LEU A 413 49.48 41.78 13.29
CA LEU A 413 48.98 40.82 14.25
C LEU A 413 47.85 41.41 15.11
N VAL A 414 48.00 42.65 15.59
CA VAL A 414 46.96 43.36 16.35
C VAL A 414 45.70 43.52 15.52
N ASP A 415 45.81 43.92 14.26
CA ASP A 415 44.66 44.08 13.36
C ASP A 415 43.91 42.75 13.17
N ILE A 416 44.64 41.64 12.93
CA ILE A 416 44.05 40.29 12.81
C ILE A 416 43.32 39.89 14.09
N ARG A 417 43.94 40.13 15.26
CA ARG A 417 43.34 39.79 16.56
C ARG A 417 42.11 40.65 16.87
N GLN A 418 42.15 41.94 16.57
CA GLN A 418 40.99 42.83 16.73
C GLN A 418 39.83 42.38 15.83
N GLU A 419 40.11 41.96 14.60
CA GLU A 419 39.06 41.47 13.70
C GLU A 419 38.46 40.14 14.19
N GLN A 420 39.29 39.23 14.72
CA GLN A 420 38.81 38.02 15.39
C GLN A 420 37.87 38.37 16.56
N ILE A 421 38.24 39.35 17.42
CA ILE A 421 37.39 39.80 18.53
C ILE A 421 36.07 40.40 18.03
N ARG A 422 36.11 41.28 17.01
CA ARG A 422 34.89 41.85 16.40
C ARG A 422 33.97 40.76 15.84
N SER A 423 34.55 39.76 15.17
CA SER A 423 33.79 38.62 14.62
C SER A 423 33.11 37.80 15.72
N LEU A 424 33.79 37.57 16.86
CA LEU A 424 33.23 36.87 18.01
C LEU A 424 32.11 37.65 18.68
N ILE A 425 32.26 38.97 18.83
CA ILE A 425 31.22 39.85 19.38
C ILE A 425 29.97 39.82 18.48
N LYS A 426 30.16 39.91 17.16
CA LYS A 426 29.07 39.81 16.18
C LYS A 426 28.43 38.41 16.16
N GLY A 427 29.22 37.35 16.27
CA GLY A 427 28.73 35.98 16.41
C GLY A 427 27.86 35.81 17.65
N ASN A 428 28.29 36.33 18.80
CA ASN A 428 27.50 36.26 20.03
C ASN A 428 26.18 37.05 19.93
N SER A 429 26.21 38.25 19.34
CA SER A 429 24.99 39.06 19.20
C SER A 429 23.98 38.42 18.24
N THR A 430 24.45 37.81 17.14
CA THR A 430 23.61 37.07 16.19
C THR A 430 23.00 35.82 16.80
N ILE A 431 23.79 34.99 17.51
CA ILE A 431 23.27 33.81 18.22
C ILE A 431 22.18 34.18 19.23
N LYS A 432 22.34 35.31 19.94
CA LYS A 432 21.30 35.80 20.86
C LYS A 432 19.99 36.11 20.12
N THR A 433 20.06 36.79 18.98
CA THR A 433 18.86 37.08 18.17
C THR A 433 18.23 35.82 17.58
N GLU A 434 19.04 34.90 17.07
CA GLU A 434 18.57 33.60 16.54
C GLU A 434 17.87 32.78 17.62
N LEU A 435 18.42 32.74 18.85
CA LEU A 435 17.79 32.05 19.96
C LEU A 435 16.40 32.63 20.30
N THR A 436 16.26 33.97 20.29
CA THR A 436 14.95 34.60 20.51
C THR A 436 13.97 34.27 19.40
N HIS A 437 14.43 34.22 18.15
CA HIS A 437 13.62 33.85 16.99
C HIS A 437 13.13 32.40 17.10
N VAL A 438 14.05 31.44 17.30
CA VAL A 438 13.72 30.01 17.44
C VAL A 438 12.76 29.77 18.60
N HIS A 439 12.93 30.48 19.71
CA HIS A 439 12.00 30.38 20.84
C HIS A 439 10.60 30.89 20.49
N SER A 440 10.50 31.94 19.66
CA SER A 440 9.21 32.44 19.17
C SER A 440 8.54 31.47 18.19
N GLU A 441 9.32 30.87 17.28
CA GLU A 441 8.84 29.86 16.32
C GLU A 441 8.36 28.59 17.04
N LEU A 442 9.11 28.09 18.02
CA LEU A 442 8.69 26.94 18.84
C LEU A 442 7.36 27.22 19.54
N ARG A 443 7.19 28.42 20.11
CA ARG A 443 5.93 28.81 20.75
C ARG A 443 4.77 28.85 19.76
N GLN A 444 4.99 29.44 18.58
CA GLN A 444 4.00 29.48 17.52
C GLN A 444 3.63 28.08 17.04
N PHE A 445 4.62 27.21 16.83
CA PHE A 445 4.40 25.81 16.45
C PHE A 445 3.57 25.05 17.47
N VAL A 446 3.86 25.20 18.77
CA VAL A 446 3.07 24.59 19.84
C VAL A 446 1.62 25.07 19.81
N GLN A 447 1.40 26.37 19.61
CA GLN A 447 0.08 26.98 19.63
C GLN A 447 -0.76 26.67 18.38
N GLU A 448 -0.16 26.73 17.19
CA GLU A 448 -0.86 26.61 15.92
C GLU A 448 -0.92 25.18 15.38
N LYS A 449 0.06 24.32 15.68
CA LYS A 449 0.16 22.96 15.12
C LYS A 449 -0.15 21.88 16.14
N LEU A 450 0.56 21.86 17.27
CA LEU A 450 0.41 20.81 18.29
C LEU A 450 -0.90 20.93 19.08
N SER A 451 -1.25 22.14 19.54
CA SER A 451 -2.44 22.34 20.39
C SER A 451 -3.76 21.92 19.70
N PRO A 452 -4.02 22.27 18.43
CA PRO A 452 -5.25 21.84 17.75
C PRO A 452 -5.33 20.33 17.50
N GLN A 453 -4.19 19.67 17.25
CA GLN A 453 -4.15 18.22 17.00
C GLN A 453 -4.67 17.40 18.19
N PHE A 454 -4.52 17.88 19.44
CA PHE A 454 -5.12 17.20 20.58
C PHE A 454 -6.64 17.11 20.47
N GLY A 455 -7.30 18.17 19.98
CA GLY A 455 -8.74 18.17 19.76
C GLY A 455 -9.16 17.15 18.69
N ASP A 456 -8.39 17.03 17.62
CA ASP A 456 -8.63 16.05 16.55
C ASP A 456 -8.48 14.62 17.06
N VAL A 457 -7.43 14.35 17.84
CA VAL A 457 -7.20 13.03 18.46
C VAL A 457 -8.33 12.68 19.43
N VAL A 458 -8.78 13.62 20.26
CA VAL A 458 -9.92 13.40 21.17
C VAL A 458 -11.19 13.11 20.39
N ARG A 459 -11.48 13.87 19.32
CA ARG A 459 -12.66 13.62 18.46
C ARG A 459 -12.59 12.25 17.80
N ALA A 460 -11.44 11.87 17.26
CA ALA A 460 -11.23 10.57 16.64
C ALA A 460 -11.41 9.43 17.66
N ALA A 461 -10.83 9.56 18.86
CA ALA A 461 -10.98 8.58 19.93
C ALA A 461 -12.45 8.41 20.38
N VAL A 462 -13.19 9.52 20.48
CA VAL A 462 -14.62 9.50 20.79
C VAL A 462 -15.44 8.87 19.65
N GLY A 463 -15.11 9.17 18.39
CA GLY A 463 -15.80 8.60 17.23
C GLY A 463 -15.55 7.09 17.05
N LEU A 464 -14.35 6.61 17.37
CA LEU A 464 -14.03 5.19 17.36
C LEU A 464 -14.74 4.42 18.48
N ARG A 465 -15.15 5.10 19.55
CA ARG A 465 -15.84 4.46 20.68
C ARG A 465 -17.17 3.87 20.21
N ASN A 466 -17.31 2.55 20.37
CA ASN A 466 -18.48 1.77 19.96
C ASN A 466 -18.76 1.78 18.44
N SER A 467 -17.83 2.27 17.62
CA SER A 467 -17.97 2.31 16.14
C SER A 467 -18.27 0.93 15.55
N VAL A 468 -17.50 -0.09 15.93
CA VAL A 468 -17.68 -1.49 15.50
C VAL A 468 -19.10 -1.99 15.81
N SER A 469 -19.61 -1.70 17.02
CA SER A 469 -20.95 -2.10 17.42
C SER A 469 -22.04 -1.35 16.66
N GLN A 470 -21.80 -0.07 16.32
CA GLN A 470 -22.72 0.74 15.53
C GLN A 470 -22.77 0.26 14.08
N GLU A 471 -21.61 0.00 13.47
CA GLU A 471 -21.50 -0.50 12.10
C GLU A 471 -22.12 -1.89 11.96
N ALA A 472 -21.89 -2.81 12.91
CA ALA A 472 -22.53 -4.12 12.92
C ALA A 472 -24.07 -4.02 13.03
N LYS A 473 -24.59 -3.09 13.84
CA LYS A 473 -26.04 -2.83 13.92
C LYS A 473 -26.60 -2.28 12.62
N GLN A 474 -25.89 -1.35 11.99
CA GLN A 474 -26.30 -0.77 10.71
C GLN A 474 -26.28 -1.81 9.60
N PHE A 475 -25.26 -2.66 9.55
CA PHE A 475 -25.13 -3.74 8.56
C PHE A 475 -26.31 -4.71 8.61
N ASN A 476 -26.79 -5.07 9.82
CA ASN A 476 -27.96 -5.93 9.97
C ASN A 476 -29.27 -5.33 9.43
N LEU A 477 -29.35 -4.00 9.29
CA LEU A 477 -30.53 -3.30 8.78
C LEU A 477 -30.54 -3.16 7.25
N VAL A 478 -29.43 -3.50 6.57
CA VAL A 478 -29.27 -3.29 5.12
C VAL A 478 -29.49 -4.61 4.36
N SER A 479 -30.23 -4.53 3.25
CA SER A 479 -30.38 -5.66 2.32
C SER A 479 -29.08 -5.86 1.54
N LEU A 480 -28.62 -7.11 1.40
CA LEU A 480 -27.40 -7.42 0.65
C LEU A 480 -27.53 -7.07 -0.84
N ALA A 481 -28.73 -7.20 -1.41
CA ALA A 481 -29.00 -6.83 -2.79
C ALA A 481 -28.73 -5.34 -3.07
N ALA A 482 -28.96 -4.47 -2.08
CA ALA A 482 -28.69 -3.02 -2.20
C ALA A 482 -27.18 -2.67 -2.08
N LEU A 483 -26.37 -3.62 -1.60
CA LEU A 483 -24.91 -3.49 -1.51
C LEU A 483 -24.21 -3.95 -2.79
N ASP A 484 -24.81 -4.83 -3.58
CA ASP A 484 -24.29 -5.18 -4.92
C ASP A 484 -24.55 -4.00 -5.87
N ARG A 485 -23.52 -3.20 -6.11
CA ARG A 485 -23.57 -1.99 -6.94
C ARG A 485 -22.67 -2.12 -8.16
N ARG A 486 -23.16 -1.64 -9.30
CA ARG A 486 -22.40 -1.54 -10.55
C ARG A 486 -22.19 -0.07 -10.90
N VAL A 487 -21.10 0.21 -11.60
CA VAL A 487 -20.80 1.55 -12.11
C VAL A 487 -21.42 1.69 -13.49
N VAL A 488 -22.35 2.63 -13.64
CA VAL A 488 -22.97 3.01 -14.91
C VAL A 488 -22.82 4.51 -15.05
N ASP A 489 -22.18 4.99 -16.13
CA ASP A 489 -21.92 6.41 -16.39
C ASP A 489 -21.27 7.18 -15.21
N GLY A 490 -20.45 6.51 -14.41
CA GLY A 490 -19.74 7.09 -13.27
C GLY A 490 -20.52 7.05 -11.95
N GLU A 491 -21.81 6.69 -11.96
CA GLU A 491 -22.63 6.52 -10.77
C GLU A 491 -22.68 5.05 -10.30
N ARG A 492 -22.69 4.83 -8.98
CA ARG A 492 -22.81 3.50 -8.37
C ARG A 492 -24.28 3.17 -8.10
N ILE A 493 -24.86 2.35 -8.97
CA ILE A 493 -26.27 1.98 -8.93
C ILE A 493 -26.40 0.53 -8.42
N PRO A 494 -27.30 0.26 -7.46
CA PRO A 494 -27.66 -1.10 -7.06
C PRO A 494 -28.09 -1.99 -8.23
N VAL A 495 -27.71 -3.28 -8.21
CA VAL A 495 -28.00 -4.22 -9.32
C VAL A 495 -29.50 -4.46 -9.50
N ASP A 496 -30.26 -4.50 -8.42
CA ASP A 496 -31.71 -4.61 -8.44
C ASP A 496 -32.37 -3.48 -9.26
N HIS A 497 -31.82 -2.25 -9.19
CA HIS A 497 -32.29 -1.09 -9.95
C HIS A 497 -31.94 -1.15 -11.45
N LEU A 498 -30.94 -1.93 -11.84
CA LEU A 498 -30.51 -2.13 -13.23
C LEU A 498 -31.18 -3.33 -13.90
N SER A 499 -31.87 -4.15 -13.12
CA SER A 499 -32.47 -5.39 -13.57
C SER A 499 -33.92 -5.26 -14.00
N LEU A 500 -34.42 -6.30 -14.67
CA LEU A 500 -35.86 -6.51 -14.85
C LEU A 500 -36.63 -6.45 -13.53
N TYR A 501 -36.03 -6.77 -12.37
CA TYR A 501 -36.67 -6.82 -11.07
C TYR A 501 -37.12 -5.44 -10.54
N ARG A 502 -36.63 -4.33 -11.13
CA ARG A 502 -37.11 -2.97 -10.84
C ARG A 502 -38.61 -2.79 -11.08
N VAL A 503 -39.17 -3.48 -12.08
CA VAL A 503 -40.57 -3.29 -12.47
C VAL A 503 -41.46 -4.24 -11.68
N ASN A 504 -42.24 -3.72 -10.73
CA ASN A 504 -43.20 -4.52 -9.97
C ASN A 504 -44.52 -4.66 -10.76
N SER A 505 -44.54 -5.53 -11.76
CA SER A 505 -45.75 -5.86 -12.53
C SER A 505 -46.10 -7.34 -12.33
N PRO A 506 -47.36 -7.68 -11.99
CA PRO A 506 -47.78 -9.06 -11.80
C PRO A 506 -47.59 -9.90 -13.07
N ALA A 507 -47.78 -9.32 -14.26
CA ALA A 507 -47.53 -10.02 -15.52
C ALA A 507 -46.05 -10.37 -15.72
N LEU A 508 -45.14 -9.45 -15.34
CA LEU A 508 -43.70 -9.71 -15.39
C LEU A 508 -43.25 -10.68 -14.29
N HIS A 509 -43.90 -10.66 -13.13
CA HIS A 509 -43.64 -11.61 -12.06
C HIS A 509 -43.89 -13.05 -12.52
N THR A 510 -45.05 -13.32 -13.15
CA THR A 510 -45.35 -14.65 -13.72
C THR A 510 -44.30 -15.07 -14.74
N ILE A 511 -43.92 -14.17 -15.65
CA ILE A 511 -42.89 -14.45 -16.67
C ILE A 511 -41.53 -14.76 -16.01
N ARG A 512 -41.11 -14.00 -15.00
CA ARG A 512 -39.85 -14.25 -14.27
C ARG A 512 -39.84 -15.61 -13.58
N CYS A 513 -40.93 -15.96 -12.90
CA CYS A 513 -41.08 -17.27 -12.25
C CYS A 513 -41.05 -18.40 -13.27
N SER A 514 -41.76 -18.26 -14.39
CA SER A 514 -41.84 -19.31 -15.42
C SER A 514 -40.55 -19.49 -16.22
N LEU A 515 -39.77 -18.42 -16.44
CA LEU A 515 -38.55 -18.47 -17.26
C LEU A 515 -37.26 -18.66 -16.42
N SER A 516 -37.36 -18.63 -15.09
CA SER A 516 -36.23 -18.68 -14.13
C SER A 516 -35.11 -17.70 -14.51
N THR A 517 -35.46 -16.43 -14.71
CA THR A 517 -34.52 -15.40 -15.18
C THR A 517 -33.55 -14.99 -14.08
N PRO A 518 -32.23 -14.88 -14.34
CA PRO A 518 -31.27 -14.36 -13.36
C PRO A 518 -31.54 -12.89 -12.99
N MET A 519 -31.17 -12.50 -11.76
CA MET A 519 -31.30 -11.10 -11.30
C MET A 519 -30.54 -10.09 -12.16
N CYS A 520 -29.45 -10.48 -12.81
CA CYS A 520 -28.66 -9.61 -13.67
C CYS A 520 -29.14 -9.56 -15.14
N MET A 521 -30.24 -10.24 -15.48
CA MET A 521 -30.69 -10.32 -16.87
C MET A 521 -31.29 -8.99 -17.35
N ALA A 522 -30.76 -8.47 -18.46
CA ALA A 522 -31.30 -7.30 -19.13
C ALA A 522 -32.69 -7.57 -19.70
N ALA A 523 -33.53 -6.53 -19.76
CA ALA A 523 -34.89 -6.65 -20.30
C ALA A 523 -34.93 -7.06 -21.77
N GLU A 524 -33.91 -6.65 -22.53
CA GLU A 524 -33.77 -6.94 -23.96
C GLU A 524 -33.57 -8.44 -24.24
N GLU A 525 -32.97 -9.17 -23.30
CA GLU A 525 -32.71 -10.62 -23.40
C GLU A 525 -33.93 -11.49 -23.07
N LEU A 526 -35.02 -10.88 -22.59
CA LEU A 526 -36.23 -11.63 -22.25
C LEU A 526 -36.85 -12.28 -23.49
N CYS A 527 -36.90 -11.55 -24.61
CA CYS A 527 -37.49 -12.02 -25.86
C CYS A 527 -36.67 -13.17 -26.48
N SER A 528 -35.34 -13.02 -26.55
CA SER A 528 -34.43 -14.04 -27.10
C SER A 528 -34.57 -15.36 -26.32
N ARG A 529 -34.55 -15.28 -24.98
CA ARG A 529 -34.70 -16.44 -24.08
C ARG A 529 -36.07 -17.08 -24.18
N THR A 530 -37.14 -16.28 -24.24
CA THR A 530 -38.51 -16.79 -24.41
C THR A 530 -38.68 -17.53 -25.74
N VAL A 531 -38.11 -17.00 -26.84
CA VAL A 531 -38.14 -17.65 -28.15
C VAL A 531 -37.36 -18.97 -28.12
N SER A 532 -36.18 -18.98 -27.50
CA SER A 532 -35.38 -20.19 -27.33
C SER A 532 -36.15 -21.28 -26.60
N GLN A 533 -36.71 -20.98 -25.42
CA GLN A 533 -37.48 -21.94 -24.64
C GLN A 533 -38.74 -22.41 -25.38
N ARG A 534 -39.40 -21.52 -26.14
CA ARG A 534 -40.56 -21.90 -26.97
C ARG A 534 -40.17 -22.87 -28.10
N LEU A 535 -39.01 -22.68 -28.72
CA LEU A 535 -38.48 -23.60 -29.74
C LEU A 535 -38.15 -24.96 -29.12
N GLU A 536 -37.52 -24.96 -27.95
CA GLU A 536 -37.21 -26.16 -27.20
C GLU A 536 -38.47 -26.93 -26.79
N LEU A 537 -39.48 -26.25 -26.25
CA LEU A 537 -40.78 -26.86 -25.95
C LEU A 537 -41.47 -27.44 -27.19
N ARG A 538 -41.42 -26.75 -28.34
CA ARG A 538 -41.95 -27.29 -29.60
C ARG A 538 -41.20 -28.53 -30.04
N PHE A 539 -39.87 -28.53 -29.94
CA PHE A 539 -39.04 -29.68 -30.26
C PHE A 539 -39.38 -30.87 -29.36
N LEU A 540 -39.45 -30.66 -28.04
CA LEU A 540 -39.79 -31.69 -27.07
C LEU A 540 -41.19 -32.25 -27.30
N ARG A 541 -42.19 -31.40 -27.56
CA ARG A 541 -43.55 -31.85 -27.91
C ARG A 541 -43.58 -32.69 -29.18
N ARG A 542 -42.83 -32.28 -30.22
CA ARG A 542 -42.76 -33.05 -31.48
C ARG A 542 -42.07 -34.39 -31.27
N LEU A 543 -41.01 -34.42 -30.46
CA LEU A 543 -40.30 -35.64 -30.10
C LEU A 543 -41.22 -36.60 -29.33
N LEU A 544 -41.95 -36.09 -28.34
CA LEU A 544 -42.91 -36.86 -27.57
C LEU A 544 -44.01 -37.43 -28.47
N GLN A 545 -44.55 -36.63 -29.39
CA GLN A 545 -45.54 -37.09 -30.37
C GLN A 545 -44.99 -38.22 -31.26
N LEU A 546 -43.77 -38.09 -31.78
CA LEU A 546 -43.15 -39.13 -32.58
C LEU A 546 -42.95 -40.43 -31.80
N HIS A 547 -42.56 -40.32 -30.52
CA HIS A 547 -42.45 -41.48 -29.64
C HIS A 547 -43.82 -42.11 -29.36
N SER A 548 -44.86 -41.32 -29.12
CA SER A 548 -46.20 -41.86 -28.91
C SER A 548 -46.76 -42.54 -30.16
N ASP A 549 -46.55 -41.95 -31.34
CA ASP A 549 -47.00 -42.50 -32.62
C ASP A 549 -46.28 -43.82 -32.92
N SER A 550 -44.95 -43.84 -32.75
CA SER A 550 -44.13 -45.06 -32.93
C SER A 550 -44.52 -46.16 -31.95
N LEU A 551 -44.81 -45.82 -30.70
CA LEU A 551 -45.23 -46.78 -29.68
C LEU A 551 -46.62 -47.34 -30.01
N ALA A 552 -47.55 -46.49 -30.47
CA ALA A 552 -48.88 -46.91 -30.90
C ALA A 552 -48.85 -47.79 -32.15
N ASP A 553 -47.95 -47.51 -33.11
CA ASP A 553 -47.73 -48.35 -34.29
C ASP A 553 -47.15 -49.71 -33.90
N MET A 554 -46.14 -49.74 -33.02
CA MET A 554 -45.57 -50.97 -32.46
C MET A 554 -46.63 -51.82 -31.73
N GLN A 555 -47.48 -51.19 -30.91
CA GLN A 555 -48.58 -51.86 -30.23
C GLN A 555 -49.61 -52.43 -31.20
N ARG A 556 -49.98 -51.69 -32.26
CA ARG A 556 -50.87 -52.17 -33.32
C ARG A 556 -50.29 -53.36 -34.09
N GLN A 557 -49.01 -53.29 -34.45
CA GLN A 557 -48.31 -54.39 -35.12
C GLN A 557 -48.20 -55.62 -34.21
N THR A 558 -47.98 -55.42 -32.90
CA THR A 558 -47.91 -56.50 -31.90
C THR A 558 -49.27 -57.16 -31.69
N ALA A 559 -50.36 -56.39 -31.66
CA ALA A 559 -51.73 -56.90 -31.48
C ALA A 559 -52.25 -57.73 -32.66
N GLN A 560 -51.71 -57.53 -33.87
CA GLN A 560 -52.10 -58.28 -35.08
C GLN A 560 -51.42 -59.65 -35.20
N LEU A 561 -50.63 -60.08 -34.22
CA LEU A 561 -49.78 -61.27 -34.33
C LEU A 561 -50.27 -62.46 -33.49
N PRO A 562 -50.38 -63.67 -34.08
CA PRO A 562 -50.44 -64.92 -33.32
C PRO A 562 -49.06 -65.29 -32.73
N ALA A 563 -49.05 -66.13 -31.69
CA ALA A 563 -47.83 -66.53 -30.95
C ALA A 563 -46.69 -67.01 -31.90
N PRO A 564 -45.50 -66.39 -31.84
CA PRO A 564 -44.48 -66.57 -32.87
C PRO A 564 -43.67 -67.86 -32.70
N SER A 565 -43.46 -68.60 -33.81
CA SER A 565 -42.41 -69.62 -33.90
C SER A 565 -41.05 -68.98 -34.20
N GLN A 566 -39.95 -69.55 -33.68
CA GLN A 566 -38.59 -69.00 -33.85
C GLN A 566 -38.21 -68.79 -35.33
N GLN A 567 -38.71 -69.64 -36.22
CA GLN A 567 -38.43 -69.57 -37.66
C GLN A 567 -39.25 -68.47 -38.37
N ALA A 568 -40.46 -68.16 -37.88
CA ALA A 568 -41.26 -67.04 -38.36
C ALA A 568 -40.62 -65.69 -38.00
N LEU A 569 -40.01 -65.58 -36.82
CA LEU A 569 -39.27 -64.38 -36.41
C LEU A 569 -38.05 -64.11 -37.31
N LEU A 570 -37.25 -65.15 -37.60
CA LEU A 570 -36.08 -65.01 -38.47
C LEU A 570 -36.43 -64.63 -39.91
N GLN A 571 -37.51 -65.18 -40.46
CA GLN A 571 -38.00 -64.79 -41.80
C GLN A 571 -38.53 -63.36 -41.80
N ARG A 572 -39.14 -62.92 -40.69
CA ARG A 572 -39.63 -61.55 -40.58
C ARG A 572 -38.51 -60.54 -40.44
N VAL A 573 -37.48 -60.78 -39.62
CA VAL A 573 -36.30 -59.92 -39.57
C VAL A 573 -35.70 -59.76 -40.97
N LYS A 574 -35.58 -60.85 -41.73
CA LYS A 574 -35.12 -60.77 -43.13
C LYS A 574 -36.05 -59.98 -44.05
N ALA A 575 -37.37 -60.06 -43.85
CA ALA A 575 -38.34 -59.31 -44.64
C ALA A 575 -38.32 -57.81 -44.30
N GLU A 576 -38.29 -57.47 -43.01
CA GLU A 576 -38.15 -56.09 -42.53
C GLU A 576 -36.80 -55.50 -42.96
N ASP A 577 -35.70 -56.24 -42.85
CA ASP A 577 -34.38 -55.81 -43.34
C ASP A 577 -34.41 -55.56 -44.86
N ALA A 578 -35.08 -56.43 -45.62
CA ALA A 578 -35.23 -56.24 -47.07
C ALA A 578 -36.12 -55.03 -47.41
N GLU A 579 -37.19 -54.79 -46.66
CA GLU A 579 -38.08 -53.64 -46.81
C GLU A 579 -37.37 -52.33 -46.44
N VAL A 580 -36.64 -52.33 -45.32
CA VAL A 580 -35.81 -51.21 -44.88
C VAL A 580 -34.73 -50.91 -45.92
N LEU A 581 -34.04 -51.92 -46.45
CA LEU A 581 -33.06 -51.71 -47.52
C LEU A 581 -33.69 -51.16 -48.80
N GLN A 582 -34.85 -51.69 -49.21
CA GLN A 582 -35.59 -51.18 -50.38
C GLN A 582 -36.08 -49.74 -50.20
N ALA A 583 -36.49 -49.36 -48.98
CA ALA A 583 -36.99 -48.02 -48.69
C ALA A 583 -35.88 -47.00 -48.46
N LEU A 584 -34.76 -47.40 -47.84
CA LEU A 584 -33.65 -46.50 -47.51
C LEU A 584 -32.81 -46.15 -48.74
N LEU A 585 -32.51 -47.12 -49.61
CA LEU A 585 -31.65 -46.90 -50.77
C LEU A 585 -32.11 -45.73 -51.66
N PRO A 586 -33.38 -45.63 -52.10
CA PRO A 586 -33.84 -44.50 -52.90
C PRO A 586 -33.82 -43.18 -52.13
N ARG A 587 -34.11 -43.18 -50.81
CA ARG A 587 -34.07 -41.97 -49.98
C ARG A 587 -32.65 -41.45 -49.79
N VAL A 588 -31.68 -42.34 -49.60
CA VAL A 588 -30.26 -42.00 -49.53
C VAL A 588 -29.80 -41.44 -50.87
N GLN A 589 -30.14 -42.09 -51.99
CA GLN A 589 -29.82 -41.58 -53.32
C GLN A 589 -30.43 -40.20 -53.59
N GLU A 590 -31.70 -40.00 -53.23
CA GLU A 590 -32.36 -38.69 -53.33
C GLU A 590 -31.65 -37.63 -52.48
N LEU A 591 -31.31 -37.96 -51.23
CA LEU A 591 -30.57 -37.06 -50.34
C LEU A 591 -29.17 -36.74 -50.90
N THR A 592 -28.43 -37.73 -51.40
CA THR A 592 -27.13 -37.51 -52.05
C THR A 592 -27.29 -36.60 -53.28
N GLN A 593 -28.35 -36.77 -54.06
CA GLN A 593 -28.64 -35.90 -55.19
C GLN A 593 -29.00 -34.47 -54.74
N ARG A 594 -29.79 -34.31 -53.67
CA ARG A 594 -30.13 -32.99 -53.10
C ARG A 594 -28.90 -32.32 -52.51
N CYS A 595 -28.04 -33.04 -51.80
CA CYS A 595 -26.80 -32.55 -51.24
C CYS A 595 -25.81 -32.13 -52.34
N SER A 596 -25.63 -32.93 -53.39
CA SER A 596 -24.78 -32.56 -54.54
C SER A 596 -25.32 -31.32 -55.25
N LYS A 597 -26.64 -31.22 -55.48
CA LYS A 597 -27.27 -29.99 -56.00
C LYS A 597 -27.02 -28.80 -55.08
N GLY A 598 -27.20 -28.96 -53.78
CA GLY A 598 -26.92 -27.93 -52.78
C GLY A 598 -25.46 -27.46 -52.79
N LEU A 599 -24.50 -28.38 -52.91
CA LEU A 599 -23.08 -28.05 -53.04
C LEU A 599 -22.78 -27.31 -54.34
N THR A 600 -23.35 -27.75 -55.47
CA THR A 600 -23.18 -27.03 -56.74
C THR A 600 -23.77 -25.62 -56.69
N TYR A 601 -24.93 -25.45 -56.06
CA TYR A 601 -25.53 -24.13 -55.82
C TYR A 601 -24.69 -23.29 -54.87
N GLY A 602 -24.13 -23.89 -53.81
CA GLY A 602 -23.19 -23.22 -52.90
C GLY A 602 -21.97 -22.68 -53.64
N ASN A 603 -21.39 -23.45 -54.57
CA ASN A 603 -20.30 -22.99 -55.41
C ASN A 603 -20.73 -21.82 -56.33
N GLN A 604 -21.94 -21.87 -56.89
CA GLN A 604 -22.49 -20.78 -57.70
C GLN A 604 -22.69 -19.50 -56.87
N VAL A 605 -23.24 -19.63 -55.67
CA VAL A 605 -23.43 -18.50 -54.73
C VAL A 605 -22.08 -17.94 -54.30
N SER A 606 -21.10 -18.79 -53.97
CA SER A 606 -19.74 -18.36 -53.62
C SER A 606 -19.09 -17.60 -54.77
N THR A 607 -19.24 -18.09 -56.00
CA THR A 607 -18.76 -17.40 -57.21
C THR A 607 -19.47 -16.05 -57.41
N ALA A 608 -20.79 -15.99 -57.18
CA ALA A 608 -21.56 -14.75 -57.28
C ALA A 608 -21.18 -13.73 -56.20
N ILE A 609 -20.90 -14.19 -54.97
CA ILE A 609 -20.39 -13.35 -53.88
C ILE A 609 -19.00 -12.83 -54.23
N ALA A 610 -18.11 -13.68 -54.76
CA ALA A 610 -16.78 -13.27 -55.21
C ALA A 610 -16.86 -12.22 -56.33
N HIS A 611 -17.68 -12.45 -57.35
CA HIS A 611 -17.94 -11.45 -58.40
C HIS A 611 -18.50 -10.14 -57.84
N TRP A 612 -19.42 -10.20 -56.87
CA TRP A 612 -19.94 -9.00 -56.21
C TRP A 612 -18.88 -8.27 -55.39
N TRP A 613 -17.97 -8.99 -54.72
CA TRP A 613 -16.91 -8.41 -53.91
C TRP A 613 -15.81 -7.78 -54.77
N GLU A 614 -15.41 -8.43 -55.86
CA GLU A 614 -14.39 -7.90 -56.79
C GLU A 614 -14.93 -6.75 -57.65
N GLN A 615 -16.19 -6.81 -58.08
CA GLN A 615 -16.84 -5.77 -58.86
C GLN A 615 -18.27 -5.48 -58.37
N PRO A 616 -18.40 -4.75 -57.25
CA PRO A 616 -19.72 -4.38 -56.73
C PRO A 616 -20.47 -3.54 -57.76
N GLY A 617 -21.58 -4.08 -58.26
CA GLY A 617 -22.44 -3.41 -59.24
C GLY A 617 -22.13 -3.67 -60.72
N GLN A 618 -21.27 -4.65 -61.07
CA GLN A 618 -21.01 -4.97 -62.49
C GLN A 618 -22.27 -5.36 -63.29
N PHE A 619 -23.27 -5.92 -62.60
CA PHE A 619 -24.57 -6.28 -63.16
C PHE A 619 -25.69 -5.30 -62.79
N ALA A 620 -25.35 -4.11 -62.28
CA ALA A 620 -26.36 -3.08 -61.99
C ALA A 620 -26.98 -2.60 -63.31
N LEU A 621 -28.27 -2.89 -63.50
CA LEU A 621 -29.02 -2.42 -64.65
C LEU A 621 -29.04 -0.87 -64.61
N PRO A 622 -28.56 -0.17 -65.67
CA PRO A 622 -28.44 1.30 -65.66
C PRO A 622 -29.75 2.04 -65.34
N GLU A 623 -30.88 1.43 -65.66
CA GLU A 623 -32.22 1.99 -65.54
C GLU A 623 -32.86 1.74 -64.16
N LYS A 624 -32.34 0.78 -63.39
CA LYS A 624 -32.93 0.42 -62.10
C LYS A 624 -32.57 1.47 -61.05
N LYS A 625 -33.59 2.17 -60.56
CA LYS A 625 -33.44 3.19 -59.51
C LYS A 625 -33.70 2.58 -58.14
N TRP A 626 -32.83 2.88 -57.18
CA TRP A 626 -33.03 2.57 -55.76
C TRP A 626 -33.03 3.89 -55.00
N GLU A 627 -34.10 4.12 -54.22
CA GLU A 627 -34.39 5.42 -53.60
C GLU A 627 -34.38 6.59 -54.61
N GLY A 628 -34.89 6.34 -55.82
CA GLY A 628 -35.01 7.35 -56.88
C GLY A 628 -33.72 7.66 -57.64
N LEU A 629 -32.56 7.09 -57.25
CA LEU A 629 -31.26 7.32 -57.89
C LEU A 629 -30.78 6.08 -58.64
N THR A 630 -30.14 6.29 -59.80
CA THR A 630 -29.47 5.20 -60.53
C THR A 630 -28.12 4.87 -59.89
N PHE A 631 -27.56 3.70 -60.20
CA PHE A 631 -26.24 3.29 -59.70
C PHE A 631 -25.14 4.32 -60.02
N GLN A 632 -25.13 4.90 -61.22
CA GLN A 632 -24.15 5.94 -61.56
C GLN A 632 -24.28 7.20 -60.70
N GLN A 633 -25.50 7.58 -60.32
CA GLN A 633 -25.74 8.72 -59.44
C GLN A 633 -25.29 8.44 -58.00
N TRP A 634 -25.55 7.23 -57.50
CA TRP A 634 -25.03 6.79 -56.20
C TRP A 634 -23.50 6.71 -56.19
N LEU A 635 -22.89 6.18 -57.25
CA LEU A 635 -21.43 6.10 -57.39
C LEU A 635 -20.79 7.49 -57.43
N GLN A 636 -21.38 8.45 -58.13
CA GLN A 636 -20.89 9.84 -58.13
C GLN A 636 -21.02 10.48 -56.75
N ARG A 637 -22.15 10.26 -56.06
CA ARG A 637 -22.37 10.77 -54.71
C ARG A 637 -21.37 10.20 -53.71
N TRP A 638 -21.08 8.89 -53.80
CA TRP A 638 -20.04 8.25 -53.00
C TRP A 638 -18.66 8.82 -53.30
N LYS A 639 -18.27 8.93 -54.58
CA LYS A 639 -16.97 9.51 -54.98
C LYS A 639 -16.79 10.96 -54.49
N LEU A 640 -17.86 11.74 -54.44
CA LEU A 640 -17.86 13.09 -53.88
C LEU A 640 -17.73 13.08 -52.35
N ALA A 641 -18.37 12.13 -51.67
CA ALA A 641 -18.27 11.98 -50.22
C ALA A 641 -16.87 11.50 -49.78
N THR A 642 -16.26 10.56 -50.50
CA THR A 642 -14.90 10.05 -50.20
C THR A 642 -13.77 11.01 -50.60
N LYS A 643 -14.02 12.03 -51.44
CA LYS A 643 -13.07 13.12 -51.68
C LYS A 643 -13.10 14.22 -50.60
N ARG A 644 -14.07 14.16 -49.68
CA ARG A 644 -14.21 15.07 -48.53
C ARG A 644 -13.77 14.46 -47.20
N LEU A 645 -13.35 13.19 -47.22
CA LEU A 645 -12.51 12.54 -46.22
C LEU A 645 -11.06 12.60 -46.72
#